data_AF-A0A3S5IUM4-F1
#
_entry.id   AF-A0A3S5IUM4-F1
#
_cell.length_a   1.000
_cell.length_b   1.000
_cell.length_c   1.000
_cell.angle_alpha   90.00
_cell.angle_beta   90.00
_cell.angle_gamma   90.00
#
_symmetry.space_group_name_H-M   'P 1'
#
loop_
_entity.id
_entity.type
_entity.pdbx_description
1 polymer ?
#
loop_
_entity_poly.entity_id
_entity_poly.type
_entity_poly.pdbx_seq_one_letter_code
_entity_poly.pdbx_strand_id
1 'polypeptide(L)'
;MAEARFAVGPTAALHHVGFEVDTSIKKTQLYVDNRGLVLYIPHPYFILKNFRRSFWRGVDKVRFALYPIPLSVVTAFSFGVFLWVLNSPADAWIRTNRFSELLWRFDEKNPITARIPARYRMPALCANVGFGVVTVFTALQRFALRQVLKYNDWIYEARTRVSRKTKIWGFILKTFFMHTIKKTGAYENCLPSQPLPALETTVRRFMNSMVPFYEGKPDEWEQLKRLSEEFLKNEGPRLQRFLWLKYLVADNYMTDWWMKYVYLAQRERLCINSNWFGVAFAKYVPTPLQASRAAALVYNLVKVKKRIDKHTFPPQFTGPVPLDMNQYRYVFNTTRVPGREMDVLLQYEGIKHIVVIYKGRFYKLEVLHPLTNHQLTPYQMEKALESILNSEDEMDPVEALIPAFTTAPRAEWADIRDKHFIQNPYNVKPLQLIEEAIFVLCLDDAKPKSLEEEGMMYLCGNGHNRWCDKSFNAIVTEDGHCGVHAEHSWGDALTLANVVEYSHASDEIRELYADDGHVKKLPEDEKALADGKFELFAPNRIRFTTDAVMKRTVQAVQERYLCEVRDVDLRVLRFSDYGKELPKKQRCSPDAWMQMAMQLAYFRDQGRFDQTYEAASLRMYRKGRTETIRSVSEESCAFVKAMNQAAVSAEERLKLLRIACDRHQQTSRDAIAGRGIDRHLFGLYCASAGLGVASEFLQAAMTSKWKLSTSQVLPRQLPDKFHSPNSELFETPNGGFGPVQDDGYGVCYCLYGKDLVYFTVTSKHSCATTSSARLAENIAKALRDMAALAKET
;
A
#
# COMPACT_ATOMS: atom_id res chain seq x y z
N MET A 1 -16.90 -21.50 -18.16
CA MET A 1 -15.82 -22.50 -18.33
C MET A 1 -14.78 -22.27 -17.23
N ALA A 2 -14.49 -23.17 -16.29
CA ALA A 2 -15.25 -24.35 -15.85
C ALA A 2 -14.91 -24.70 -14.37
N GLU A 3 -15.86 -25.04 -13.49
CA GLU A 3 -17.32 -24.77 -13.43
C GLU A 3 -17.81 -25.12 -11.99
N ALA A 4 -19.13 -25.13 -11.73
CA ALA A 4 -19.92 -25.87 -10.70
C ALA A 4 -19.35 -26.26 -9.29
N ARG A 5 -20.12 -26.19 -8.18
CA ARG A 5 -21.50 -25.74 -7.86
C ARG A 5 -21.68 -25.79 -6.33
N PHE A 6 -22.28 -24.78 -5.72
CA PHE A 6 -23.25 -24.87 -4.59
C PHE A 6 -24.01 -23.53 -4.56
N ALA A 7 -25.21 -23.40 -5.13
CA ALA A 7 -26.51 -23.94 -4.69
C ALA A 7 -27.29 -22.98 -3.76
N VAL A 8 -27.81 -21.90 -4.33
CA VAL A 8 -29.01 -21.19 -3.83
C VAL A 8 -29.94 -20.99 -5.05
N GLY A 9 -31.22 -21.35 -4.91
CA GLY A 9 -32.20 -21.26 -5.99
C GLY A 9 -32.76 -19.84 -6.18
N PRO A 10 -33.21 -19.46 -7.39
CA PRO A 10 -33.80 -18.15 -7.63
C PRO A 10 -35.26 -18.09 -7.14
N THR A 11 -35.58 -17.09 -6.31
CA THR A 11 -36.98 -16.70 -6.02
C THR A 11 -37.47 -15.64 -7.01
N ALA A 12 -38.77 -15.69 -7.31
CA ALA A 12 -39.37 -14.87 -8.35
C ALA A 12 -39.63 -13.42 -7.88
N ALA A 13 -38.99 -12.46 -8.55
CA ALA A 13 -39.29 -11.03 -8.45
C ALA A 13 -38.98 -10.31 -9.78
N LEU A 14 -39.80 -10.55 -10.79
CA LEU A 14 -39.70 -9.88 -12.10
C LEU A 14 -41.07 -9.48 -12.67
N HIS A 15 -41.91 -8.92 -11.81
CA HIS A 15 -43.10 -8.18 -12.19
C HIS A 15 -43.22 -6.92 -11.33
N HIS A 16 -42.76 -5.78 -11.87
CA HIS A 16 -43.45 -4.49 -11.87
C HIS A 16 -42.59 -3.49 -12.65
N VAL A 17 -43.02 -3.19 -13.88
CA VAL A 17 -42.38 -2.21 -14.75
C VAL A 17 -42.98 -0.84 -14.45
N GLY A 18 -42.20 0.03 -13.81
CA GLY A 18 -42.50 1.46 -13.65
C GLY A 18 -41.47 2.28 -14.40
N PHE A 19 -41.90 3.08 -15.37
CA PHE A 19 -41.02 3.94 -16.16
C PHE A 19 -40.89 5.32 -15.51
N GLU A 20 -39.69 5.68 -15.07
CA GLU A 20 -39.23 7.07 -14.97
C GLU A 20 -38.01 7.28 -15.88
N VAL A 21 -38.00 8.40 -16.61
CA VAL A 21 -36.98 8.70 -17.63
C VAL A 21 -35.90 9.59 -17.02
N ASP A 22 -34.76 8.99 -16.61
CA ASP A 22 -33.56 9.74 -16.24
C ASP A 22 -32.92 10.36 -17.50
N THR A 23 -32.95 11.70 -17.59
CA THR A 23 -32.42 12.49 -18.72
C THR A 23 -30.88 12.49 -18.82
N SER A 24 -30.16 11.78 -17.93
CA SER A 24 -28.70 11.65 -17.98
C SER A 24 -28.18 10.57 -18.95
N ILE A 25 -29.05 9.73 -19.54
CA ILE A 25 -28.64 8.55 -20.31
C ILE A 25 -28.22 8.91 -21.75
N LYS A 26 -26.92 9.22 -21.91
CA LYS A 26 -26.23 9.52 -23.19
C LYS A 26 -26.04 8.26 -24.06
N LYS A 27 -27.13 7.66 -24.54
CA LYS A 27 -27.14 6.53 -25.51
C LYS A 27 -27.87 6.95 -26.78
N THR A 28 -27.41 6.51 -27.95
CA THR A 28 -28.16 6.67 -29.20
C THR A 28 -29.03 5.43 -29.39
N GLN A 29 -30.35 5.63 -29.39
CA GLN A 29 -31.34 4.61 -29.67
C GLN A 29 -31.48 4.50 -31.21
N LEU A 30 -31.21 3.33 -31.78
CA LEU A 30 -31.04 3.20 -33.24
C LEU A 30 -32.15 2.42 -33.94
N TYR A 31 -32.85 1.52 -33.24
CA TYR A 31 -33.95 0.74 -33.80
C TYR A 31 -34.88 0.19 -32.71
N VAL A 32 -36.14 -0.05 -33.09
CA VAL A 32 -37.13 -0.80 -32.32
C VAL A 32 -37.74 -1.84 -33.26
N ASP A 33 -37.57 -3.13 -32.93
CA ASP A 33 -38.30 -4.23 -33.58
C ASP A 33 -39.73 -4.31 -33.01
N ASN A 34 -40.66 -4.85 -33.80
CA ASN A 34 -42.06 -5.11 -33.43
C ASN A 34 -42.20 -6.04 -32.19
N ARG A 35 -41.10 -6.65 -31.72
CA ARG A 35 -41.01 -7.46 -30.50
C ARG A 35 -40.46 -6.69 -29.28
N GLY A 36 -40.27 -5.38 -29.38
CA GLY A 36 -39.86 -4.51 -28.27
C GLY A 36 -38.37 -4.52 -27.93
N LEU A 37 -37.51 -5.12 -28.76
CA LEU A 37 -36.06 -5.10 -28.53
C LEU A 37 -35.49 -3.72 -28.88
N VAL A 38 -35.01 -2.98 -27.86
CA VAL A 38 -34.38 -1.67 -28.04
C VAL A 38 -32.86 -1.79 -28.04
N LEU A 39 -32.24 -1.47 -29.18
CA LEU A 39 -30.80 -1.56 -29.35
C LEU A 39 -30.13 -0.20 -29.12
N TYR A 40 -29.39 -0.09 -28.01
CA TYR A 40 -28.67 1.12 -27.62
C TYR A 40 -27.20 1.05 -28.01
N ILE A 41 -26.72 2.00 -28.80
CA ILE A 41 -25.29 2.11 -29.15
C ILE A 41 -24.68 3.32 -28.41
N PRO A 42 -23.49 3.19 -27.80
CA PRO A 42 -22.78 4.33 -27.22
C PRO A 42 -22.44 5.36 -28.30
N HIS A 43 -22.58 6.65 -28.00
CA HIS A 43 -22.32 7.72 -28.98
C HIS A 43 -20.89 7.62 -29.58
N PRO A 44 -20.68 7.81 -30.91
CA PRO A 44 -19.44 7.51 -31.61
C PRO A 44 -18.16 8.12 -31.00
N TYR A 45 -18.25 9.31 -30.40
CA TYR A 45 -17.14 9.92 -29.65
C TYR A 45 -16.61 9.02 -28.52
N PHE A 46 -17.48 8.36 -27.76
CA PHE A 46 -17.08 7.47 -26.66
C PHE A 46 -16.57 6.13 -27.17
N ILE A 47 -17.13 5.63 -28.28
CA ILE A 47 -16.56 4.49 -29.00
C ILE A 47 -15.12 4.82 -29.40
N LEU A 48 -14.89 5.91 -30.14
CA LEU A 48 -13.55 6.37 -30.56
C LEU A 48 -12.61 6.63 -29.37
N LYS A 49 -13.10 7.22 -28.27
CA LYS A 49 -12.32 7.48 -27.05
C LYS A 49 -11.93 6.18 -26.33
N ASN A 50 -12.84 5.20 -26.24
CA ASN A 50 -12.58 3.91 -25.63
C ASN A 50 -11.67 3.04 -26.52
N PHE A 51 -11.86 3.05 -27.85
CA PHE A 51 -10.92 2.45 -28.80
C PHE A 51 -9.54 3.10 -28.70
N ARG A 52 -9.44 4.44 -28.66
CA ARG A 52 -8.16 5.16 -28.45
C ARG A 52 -7.52 4.80 -27.11
N ARG A 53 -8.28 4.72 -26.01
CA ARG A 53 -7.77 4.33 -24.68
C ARG A 53 -7.31 2.86 -24.66
N SER A 54 -8.08 1.96 -25.27
CA SER A 54 -7.75 0.55 -25.41
C SER A 54 -6.50 0.35 -26.29
N PHE A 55 -6.40 1.08 -27.40
CA PHE A 55 -5.23 1.13 -28.27
C PHE A 55 -3.98 1.61 -27.50
N TRP A 56 -4.04 2.74 -26.80
CA TRP A 56 -2.89 3.22 -26.01
C TRP A 56 -2.52 2.28 -24.87
N ARG A 57 -3.49 1.60 -24.24
CA ARG A 57 -3.23 0.51 -23.28
C ARG A 57 -2.55 -0.69 -23.93
N GLY A 58 -2.94 -1.07 -25.14
CA GLY A 58 -2.27 -2.08 -25.95
C GLY A 58 -0.84 -1.69 -26.29
N VAL A 59 -0.64 -0.45 -26.75
CA VAL A 59 0.67 0.14 -27.06
C VAL A 59 1.57 0.18 -25.82
N ASP A 60 1.05 0.56 -24.65
CA ASP A 60 1.85 0.57 -23.42
C ASP A 60 2.14 -0.84 -22.89
N LYS A 61 1.20 -1.80 -22.99
CA LYS A 61 1.50 -3.23 -22.77
C LYS A 61 2.63 -3.72 -23.69
N VAL A 62 2.60 -3.39 -24.98
CA VAL A 62 3.66 -3.74 -25.94
C VAL A 62 4.97 -3.01 -25.61
N ARG A 63 4.95 -1.73 -25.22
CA ARG A 63 6.14 -0.99 -24.78
C ARG A 63 6.77 -1.59 -23.52
N PHE A 64 5.97 -2.06 -22.55
CA PHE A 64 6.49 -2.79 -21.38
C PHE A 64 6.95 -4.21 -21.74
N ALA A 65 6.37 -4.83 -22.77
CA ALA A 65 6.79 -6.12 -23.29
C ALA A 65 8.11 -6.05 -24.09
N LEU A 66 8.41 -4.92 -24.74
CA LEU A 66 9.64 -4.67 -25.51
C LEU A 66 10.72 -3.89 -24.73
N TYR A 67 10.39 -3.39 -23.54
CA TYR A 67 11.35 -2.74 -22.65
C TYR A 67 12.57 -3.66 -22.38
N PRO A 68 13.83 -3.21 -22.52
CA PRO A 68 14.29 -1.81 -22.57
C PRO A 68 14.22 -1.08 -23.91
N ILE A 69 14.01 -1.79 -25.01
CA ILE A 69 14.14 -1.20 -26.34
C ILE A 69 12.87 -0.38 -26.64
N PRO A 70 12.97 0.93 -26.97
CA PRO A 70 11.80 1.73 -27.31
C PRO A 70 11.06 1.11 -28.49
N LEU A 71 9.73 1.07 -28.44
CA LEU A 71 8.92 0.55 -29.55
C LEU A 71 9.30 1.21 -30.89
N SER A 72 9.65 2.51 -30.89
CA SER A 72 10.15 3.22 -32.06
C SER A 72 11.43 2.63 -32.65
N VAL A 73 12.37 2.15 -31.82
CA VAL A 73 13.60 1.47 -32.25
C VAL A 73 13.27 0.08 -32.79
N VAL A 74 12.37 -0.66 -32.14
CA VAL A 74 11.92 -1.98 -32.65
C VAL A 74 11.23 -1.83 -34.01
N THR A 75 10.36 -0.82 -34.17
CA THR A 75 9.71 -0.54 -35.45
C THR A 75 10.69 -0.03 -36.50
N ALA A 76 11.65 0.83 -36.13
CA ALA A 76 12.67 1.32 -37.06
C ALA A 76 13.60 0.18 -37.54
N PHE A 77 14.00 -0.72 -36.65
CA PHE A 77 14.75 -1.93 -37.01
C PHE A 77 13.94 -2.85 -37.93
N SER A 78 12.69 -3.14 -37.57
CA SER A 78 11.79 -3.99 -38.38
C SER A 78 11.51 -3.37 -39.76
N PHE A 79 11.33 -2.05 -39.83
CA PHE A 79 11.15 -1.31 -41.08
C PHE A 79 12.45 -1.22 -41.90
N GLY A 80 13.61 -1.10 -41.25
CA GLY A 80 14.92 -1.20 -41.89
C GLY A 80 15.13 -2.57 -42.53
N VAL A 81 14.79 -3.66 -41.81
CA VAL A 81 14.78 -5.02 -42.36
C VAL A 81 13.79 -5.14 -43.53
N PHE A 82 12.58 -4.58 -43.41
CA PHE A 82 11.60 -4.54 -44.51
C PHE A 82 12.17 -3.87 -45.76
N LEU A 83 12.73 -2.67 -45.63
CA LEU A 83 13.30 -1.93 -46.76
C LEU A 83 14.54 -2.61 -47.33
N TRP A 84 15.41 -3.18 -46.49
CA TRP A 84 16.58 -3.93 -46.95
C TRP A 84 16.17 -5.15 -47.78
N VAL A 85 15.23 -5.96 -47.29
CA VAL A 85 14.73 -7.14 -48.02
C VAL A 85 13.92 -6.75 -49.23
N LEU A 86 13.17 -5.64 -49.22
CA LEU A 86 12.40 -5.14 -50.36
C LEU A 86 13.30 -4.68 -51.52
N ASN A 87 14.41 -3.99 -51.22
CA ASN A 87 15.37 -3.50 -52.22
C ASN A 87 16.44 -4.54 -52.60
N SER A 88 16.51 -5.68 -51.90
CA SER A 88 17.42 -6.76 -52.26
C SER A 88 17.01 -7.43 -53.59
N PRO A 89 17.98 -7.87 -54.43
CA PRO A 89 17.73 -8.73 -55.60
C PRO A 89 16.94 -10.01 -55.24
N ALA A 90 16.27 -10.62 -56.23
CA ALA A 90 15.42 -11.78 -56.01
C ALA A 90 16.19 -13.05 -55.62
N ASP A 91 17.40 -13.19 -56.14
CA ASP A 91 18.40 -14.23 -55.88
C ASP A 91 19.20 -14.01 -54.59
N ALA A 92 19.17 -12.79 -54.03
CA ALA A 92 19.94 -12.43 -52.85
C ALA A 92 19.69 -13.38 -51.67
N TRP A 93 20.77 -13.79 -51.00
CA TRP A 93 20.77 -14.78 -49.90
C TRP A 93 19.67 -14.57 -48.85
N ILE A 94 19.33 -13.32 -48.52
CA ILE A 94 18.28 -13.00 -47.53
C ILE A 94 16.88 -13.44 -47.97
N ARG A 95 16.63 -13.63 -49.27
CA ARG A 95 15.37 -14.14 -49.84
C ARG A 95 15.41 -15.64 -50.15
N THR A 96 16.59 -16.19 -50.45
CA THR A 96 16.76 -17.54 -51.03
C THR A 96 17.34 -18.59 -50.07
N ASN A 97 17.70 -18.22 -48.84
CA ASN A 97 18.18 -19.18 -47.84
C ASN A 97 17.05 -20.09 -47.28
N ARG A 98 17.43 -21.23 -46.68
CA ARG A 98 16.52 -22.24 -46.10
C ARG A 98 15.52 -21.69 -45.07
N PHE A 99 15.85 -20.61 -44.35
CA PHE A 99 14.95 -19.99 -43.38
C PHE A 99 13.89 -19.13 -44.10
N SER A 100 14.27 -18.42 -45.16
CA SER A 100 13.34 -17.69 -46.02
C SER A 100 12.42 -18.63 -46.80
N GLU A 101 12.90 -19.79 -47.25
CA GLU A 101 12.04 -20.87 -47.79
C GLU A 101 11.02 -21.37 -46.75
N LEU A 102 11.44 -21.56 -45.49
CA LEU A 102 10.56 -21.96 -44.40
C LEU A 102 9.48 -20.90 -44.12
N LEU A 103 9.86 -19.62 -44.09
CA LEU A 103 8.92 -18.50 -43.96
C LEU A 103 7.89 -18.49 -45.09
N TRP A 104 8.31 -18.70 -46.34
CA TRP A 104 7.38 -18.82 -47.48
C TRP A 104 6.38 -19.97 -47.28
N ARG A 105 6.83 -21.16 -46.87
CA ARG A 105 5.94 -22.32 -46.62
C ARG A 105 4.92 -22.10 -45.50
N PHE A 106 5.23 -21.25 -44.52
CA PHE A 106 4.26 -20.83 -43.49
C PHE A 106 3.28 -19.78 -44.05
N ASP A 107 3.77 -18.88 -44.87
CA ASP A 107 2.99 -17.80 -45.47
C ASP A 107 2.02 -18.27 -46.57
N GLU A 108 2.38 -19.31 -47.33
CA GLU A 108 1.49 -20.01 -48.27
C GLU A 108 0.26 -20.63 -47.58
N LYS A 109 0.38 -20.99 -46.30
CA LYS A 109 -0.71 -21.55 -45.48
C LYS A 109 -1.59 -20.47 -44.83
N ASN A 110 -1.27 -19.18 -45.01
CA ASN A 110 -2.02 -18.08 -44.39
C ASN A 110 -2.97 -17.41 -45.40
N PRO A 111 -4.30 -17.61 -45.29
CA PRO A 111 -5.27 -17.07 -46.25
C PRO A 111 -5.36 -15.54 -46.24
N ILE A 112 -4.81 -14.86 -45.23
CA ILE A 112 -4.81 -13.40 -45.13
C ILE A 112 -3.71 -12.80 -46.01
N THR A 113 -2.51 -13.41 -46.05
CA THR A 113 -1.35 -12.87 -46.78
C THR A 113 -1.41 -13.14 -48.29
N ALA A 114 -2.26 -14.07 -48.72
CA ALA A 114 -2.64 -14.24 -50.14
C ALA A 114 -3.23 -12.96 -50.77
N ARG A 115 -3.74 -12.01 -49.98
CA ARG A 115 -4.24 -10.70 -50.45
C ARG A 115 -3.13 -9.63 -50.60
N ILE A 116 -1.89 -9.93 -50.21
CA ILE A 116 -0.75 -9.01 -50.26
C ILE A 116 0.07 -9.32 -51.52
N PRO A 117 0.47 -8.32 -52.34
CA PRO A 117 1.30 -8.56 -53.51
C PRO A 117 2.61 -9.28 -53.15
N ALA A 118 2.98 -10.30 -53.94
CA ALA A 118 4.12 -11.19 -53.64
C ALA A 118 5.43 -10.45 -53.31
N ARG A 119 5.70 -9.31 -53.98
CA ARG A 119 6.88 -8.45 -53.74
C ARG A 119 7.02 -7.93 -52.30
N TYR A 120 5.94 -7.88 -51.53
CA TYR A 120 5.92 -7.38 -50.14
C TYR A 120 5.84 -8.48 -49.08
N ARG A 121 5.45 -9.71 -49.46
CA ARG A 121 5.24 -10.82 -48.51
C ARG A 121 6.54 -11.21 -47.80
N MET A 122 7.61 -11.54 -48.55
CA MET A 122 8.91 -11.87 -47.96
C MET A 122 9.52 -10.73 -47.12
N PRO A 123 9.56 -9.47 -47.57
CA PRO A 123 9.95 -8.33 -46.73
C PRO A 123 9.17 -8.23 -45.40
N ALA A 124 7.85 -8.45 -45.42
CA ALA A 124 7.02 -8.41 -44.22
C ALA A 124 7.32 -9.58 -43.25
N LEU A 125 7.55 -10.79 -43.78
CA LEU A 125 7.94 -11.96 -42.98
C LEU A 125 9.29 -11.72 -42.29
N CYS A 126 10.30 -11.25 -43.02
CA CYS A 126 11.61 -10.91 -42.44
C CYS A 126 11.51 -9.80 -41.39
N ALA A 127 10.69 -8.77 -41.61
CA ALA A 127 10.45 -7.70 -40.65
C ALA A 127 9.78 -8.22 -39.36
N ASN A 128 8.80 -9.13 -39.48
CA ASN A 128 8.17 -9.79 -38.34
C ASN A 128 9.15 -10.68 -37.56
N VAL A 129 10.06 -11.38 -38.25
CA VAL A 129 11.15 -12.11 -37.58
C VAL A 129 12.10 -11.15 -36.86
N GLY A 130 12.45 -10.00 -37.47
CA GLY A 130 13.24 -8.95 -36.82
C GLY A 130 12.59 -8.44 -35.52
N PHE A 131 11.29 -8.16 -35.55
CA PHE A 131 10.50 -7.83 -34.36
C PHE A 131 10.51 -8.95 -33.31
N GLY A 132 10.36 -10.21 -33.75
CA GLY A 132 10.41 -11.40 -32.89
C GLY A 132 11.76 -11.56 -32.19
N VAL A 133 12.88 -11.43 -32.92
CA VAL A 133 14.24 -11.50 -32.37
C VAL A 133 14.46 -10.44 -31.30
N VAL A 134 14.04 -9.19 -31.55
CA VAL A 134 14.13 -8.10 -30.56
C VAL A 134 13.25 -8.37 -29.33
N THR A 135 12.07 -8.97 -29.52
CA THR A 135 11.18 -9.38 -28.42
C THR A 135 11.81 -10.50 -27.57
N VAL A 136 12.44 -11.50 -28.20
CA VAL A 136 13.16 -12.58 -27.49
C VAL A 136 14.39 -12.02 -26.76
N PHE A 137 15.18 -11.15 -27.40
CA PHE A 137 16.33 -10.51 -26.78
C PHE A 137 15.96 -9.69 -25.54
N THR A 138 14.88 -8.90 -25.60
CA THR A 138 14.40 -8.12 -24.45
C THR A 138 13.80 -9.02 -23.35
N ALA A 139 13.20 -10.17 -23.68
CA ALA A 139 12.83 -11.18 -22.70
C ALA A 139 14.07 -11.79 -22.01
N LEU A 140 15.12 -12.13 -22.77
CA LEU A 140 16.39 -12.63 -22.23
C LEU A 140 17.10 -11.60 -21.33
N GLN A 141 17.13 -10.33 -21.72
CA GLN A 141 17.69 -9.26 -20.87
C GLN A 141 16.94 -9.11 -19.54
N ARG A 142 15.60 -9.16 -19.55
CA ARG A 142 14.79 -9.10 -18.32
C ARG A 142 14.96 -10.34 -17.45
N PHE A 143 15.10 -11.52 -18.07
CA PHE A 143 15.43 -12.76 -17.35
C PHE A 143 16.82 -12.68 -16.71
N ALA A 144 17.82 -12.19 -17.43
CA ALA A 144 19.18 -11.98 -16.91
C ALA A 144 19.19 -10.99 -15.73
N LEU A 145 18.52 -9.84 -15.88
CA LEU A 145 18.34 -8.88 -14.78
C LEU A 145 17.65 -9.54 -13.57
N ARG A 146 16.61 -10.36 -13.80
CA ARG A 146 15.93 -11.10 -12.72
C ARG A 146 16.89 -12.05 -11.99
N GLN A 147 17.78 -12.76 -12.68
CA GLN A 147 18.77 -13.61 -12.00
C GLN A 147 19.81 -12.77 -11.23
N VAL A 148 20.25 -11.64 -11.78
CA VAL A 148 21.14 -10.69 -11.09
C VAL A 148 20.48 -10.13 -9.82
N LEU A 149 19.19 -9.77 -9.87
CA LEU A 149 18.44 -9.24 -8.73
C LEU A 149 18.08 -10.27 -7.65
N LYS A 150 18.23 -11.58 -7.90
CA LYS A 150 18.12 -12.61 -6.84
C LYS A 150 19.31 -12.60 -5.86
N TYR A 151 20.40 -11.92 -6.21
CA TYR A 151 21.58 -11.87 -5.36
C TYR A 151 21.35 -10.89 -4.19
N ASN A 152 21.22 -11.44 -2.99
CA ASN A 152 20.95 -10.71 -1.76
C ASN A 152 22.14 -10.69 -0.78
N ASP A 153 23.24 -11.39 -1.06
CA ASP A 153 24.33 -11.51 -0.07
C ASP A 153 24.98 -10.15 0.26
N TRP A 154 24.88 -9.16 -0.65
CA TRP A 154 25.30 -7.77 -0.45
C TRP A 154 24.64 -7.08 0.76
N ILE A 155 23.45 -7.54 1.19
CA ILE A 155 22.71 -7.00 2.34
C ILE A 155 23.44 -7.32 3.67
N TYR A 156 24.19 -8.41 3.70
CA TYR A 156 24.96 -8.88 4.86
C TYR A 156 26.39 -8.33 4.89
N GLU A 157 26.85 -7.70 3.82
CA GLU A 157 28.21 -7.15 3.75
C GLU A 157 28.30 -5.77 4.40
N ALA A 158 29.36 -5.55 5.18
CA ALA A 158 29.67 -4.22 5.70
C ALA A 158 30.08 -3.28 4.56
N ARG A 159 29.62 -2.02 4.60
CA ARG A 159 29.94 -1.00 3.56
C ARG A 159 31.44 -0.82 3.30
N THR A 160 32.29 -1.11 4.29
CA THR A 160 33.76 -1.04 4.21
C THR A 160 34.43 -2.30 3.65
N ARG A 161 33.76 -3.47 3.70
CA ARG A 161 34.34 -4.77 3.33
C ARG A 161 33.42 -5.53 2.36
N VAL A 162 33.33 -5.01 1.14
CA VAL A 162 32.54 -5.57 0.04
C VAL A 162 33.30 -6.70 -0.67
N SER A 163 32.67 -7.85 -0.86
CA SER A 163 33.27 -9.04 -1.49
C SER A 163 33.52 -8.85 -2.99
N ARG A 164 34.41 -9.67 -3.57
CA ARG A 164 34.63 -9.67 -5.03
C ARG A 164 33.32 -10.01 -5.79
N LYS A 165 32.49 -10.91 -5.25
CA LYS A 165 31.18 -11.30 -5.79
C LYS A 165 30.23 -10.10 -5.83
N THR A 166 30.08 -9.36 -4.73
CA THR A 166 29.24 -8.14 -4.69
C THR A 166 29.80 -7.02 -5.58
N LYS A 167 31.12 -6.84 -5.67
CA LYS A 167 31.72 -5.86 -6.59
C LYS A 167 31.42 -6.18 -8.06
N ILE A 168 31.55 -7.44 -8.47
CA ILE A 168 31.22 -7.89 -9.83
C ILE A 168 29.71 -7.76 -10.09
N TRP A 169 28.86 -8.18 -9.16
CA TRP A 169 27.41 -8.00 -9.25
C TRP A 169 27.01 -6.53 -9.40
N GLY A 170 27.55 -5.64 -8.56
CA GLY A 170 27.28 -4.22 -8.59
C GLY A 170 27.77 -3.55 -9.87
N PHE A 171 28.92 -4.00 -10.41
CA PHE A 171 29.40 -3.57 -11.73
C PHE A 171 28.45 -4.03 -12.84
N ILE A 172 28.02 -5.30 -12.85
CA ILE A 172 27.07 -5.82 -13.85
C ILE A 172 25.75 -5.03 -13.80
N LEU A 173 25.20 -4.83 -12.60
CA LEU A 173 23.97 -4.09 -12.38
C LEU A 173 24.12 -2.64 -12.86
N LYS A 174 25.21 -1.95 -12.49
CA LYS A 174 25.47 -0.56 -12.88
C LYS A 174 25.69 -0.38 -14.38
N THR A 175 26.49 -1.25 -15.00
CA THR A 175 26.94 -1.11 -16.39
C THR A 175 25.89 -1.56 -17.40
N PHE A 176 25.17 -2.67 -17.13
CA PHE A 176 24.24 -3.26 -18.11
C PHE A 176 22.77 -2.94 -17.84
N PHE A 177 22.40 -2.50 -16.64
CA PHE A 177 21.00 -2.41 -16.21
C PHE A 177 20.58 -1.09 -15.54
N MET A 178 21.51 -0.30 -14.96
CA MET A 178 21.19 1.00 -14.32
C MET A 178 21.14 2.19 -15.29
N HIS A 179 20.61 2.00 -16.50
CA HIS A 179 20.00 3.12 -17.22
C HIS A 179 18.65 3.40 -16.57
N THR A 180 18.60 4.38 -15.65
CA THR A 180 17.45 4.63 -14.77
C THR A 180 16.17 4.88 -15.58
N ILE A 181 15.24 3.94 -15.50
CA ILE A 181 13.99 4.00 -16.25
C ILE A 181 13.07 5.00 -15.55
N LYS A 182 12.81 6.14 -16.17
CA LYS A 182 11.93 7.17 -15.59
C LYS A 182 10.44 6.85 -15.82
N LYS A 183 10.04 5.59 -15.54
CA LYS A 183 8.65 5.12 -15.63
C LYS A 183 8.23 4.25 -14.45
N THR A 184 7.00 4.47 -13.98
CA THR A 184 6.38 3.71 -12.90
C THR A 184 6.25 2.24 -13.30
N GLY A 185 6.64 1.33 -12.41
CA GLY A 185 6.49 -0.11 -12.64
C GLY A 185 7.33 -0.70 -13.79
N ALA A 186 8.31 0.04 -14.33
CA ALA A 186 9.23 -0.54 -15.32
C ALA A 186 10.07 -1.69 -14.74
N TYR A 187 10.32 -1.64 -13.42
CA TYR A 187 10.90 -2.68 -12.58
C TYR A 187 10.14 -4.02 -12.61
N GLU A 188 8.81 -3.99 -12.67
CA GLU A 188 7.91 -5.09 -12.23
C GLU A 188 8.22 -6.45 -12.84
N ASN A 189 8.44 -6.52 -14.15
CA ASN A 189 8.68 -7.79 -14.85
C ASN A 189 10.13 -8.26 -14.74
N CYS A 190 11.04 -7.42 -14.23
CA CYS A 190 12.44 -7.72 -13.97
C CYS A 190 12.67 -8.20 -12.53
N LEU A 191 11.80 -7.82 -11.59
CA LEU A 191 11.92 -8.23 -10.18
C LEU A 191 11.85 -9.75 -10.03
N PRO A 192 12.63 -10.35 -9.11
CA PRO A 192 12.50 -11.75 -8.75
C PRO A 192 11.20 -11.98 -7.98
N SER A 193 10.61 -13.18 -8.11
CA SER A 193 9.57 -13.63 -7.18
C SER A 193 10.15 -13.79 -5.77
N GLN A 194 9.32 -13.59 -4.75
CA GLN A 194 9.71 -13.81 -3.36
C GLN A 194 10.22 -15.25 -3.19
N PRO A 195 11.43 -15.47 -2.66
CA PRO A 195 12.00 -16.80 -2.52
C PRO A 195 11.18 -17.63 -1.53
N LEU A 196 11.05 -18.93 -1.81
CA LEU A 196 10.48 -19.90 -0.88
C LEU A 196 11.60 -20.48 0.01
N PRO A 197 11.58 -20.27 1.34
CA PRO A 197 12.61 -20.82 2.22
C PRO A 197 12.60 -22.36 2.29
N ALA A 198 13.70 -22.95 2.76
CA ALA A 198 13.77 -24.37 3.05
C ALA A 198 13.01 -24.69 4.35
N LEU A 199 12.15 -25.72 4.31
CA LEU A 199 11.26 -26.14 5.40
C LEU A 199 11.99 -26.30 6.75
N GLU A 200 13.02 -27.14 6.80
CA GLU A 200 13.85 -27.37 7.99
C GLU A 200 14.48 -26.09 8.55
N THR A 201 14.89 -25.18 7.67
CA THR A 201 15.48 -23.89 8.08
C THR A 201 14.42 -22.98 8.70
N THR A 202 13.21 -22.94 8.15
CA THR A 202 12.09 -22.19 8.75
C THR A 202 11.67 -22.77 10.09
N VAL A 203 11.50 -24.10 10.20
CA VAL A 203 11.12 -24.76 11.47
C VAL A 203 12.19 -24.53 12.54
N ARG A 204 13.48 -24.75 12.23
CA ARG A 204 14.58 -24.47 13.16
C ARG A 204 14.62 -23.00 13.59
N ARG A 205 14.44 -22.05 12.66
CA ARG A 205 14.40 -20.62 12.99
C ARG A 205 13.20 -20.26 13.87
N PHE A 206 12.03 -20.85 13.62
CA PHE A 206 10.86 -20.72 14.47
C PHE A 206 11.14 -21.23 15.88
N MET A 207 11.60 -22.48 16.03
CA MET A 207 11.93 -23.07 17.34
C MET A 207 12.91 -22.20 18.12
N ASN A 208 14.02 -21.77 17.50
CA ASN A 208 14.98 -20.86 18.12
C ASN A 208 14.34 -19.53 18.56
N SER A 209 13.41 -18.97 17.79
CA SER A 209 12.68 -17.75 18.18
C SER A 209 11.68 -17.97 19.32
N MET A 210 11.27 -19.21 19.57
CA MET A 210 10.31 -19.53 20.62
C MET A 210 10.97 -19.80 21.99
N VAL A 211 12.25 -20.20 22.03
CA VAL A 211 12.98 -20.54 23.28
C VAL A 211 12.72 -19.57 24.45
N PRO A 212 12.75 -18.23 24.28
CA PRO A 212 12.57 -17.31 25.40
C PRO A 212 11.18 -17.35 26.07
N PHE A 213 10.15 -17.89 25.41
CA PHE A 213 8.78 -17.94 25.93
C PHE A 213 8.45 -19.25 26.67
N TYR A 214 9.37 -20.22 26.66
CA TYR A 214 9.23 -21.53 27.31
C TYR A 214 10.18 -21.70 28.52
N GLU A 215 10.86 -20.64 28.95
CA GLU A 215 11.64 -20.64 30.20
C GLU A 215 10.73 -20.98 31.39
N GLY A 216 11.05 -22.05 32.12
CA GLY A 216 10.22 -22.59 33.20
C GLY A 216 9.06 -23.52 32.76
N LYS A 217 8.93 -23.84 31.46
CA LYS A 217 7.87 -24.69 30.88
C LYS A 217 8.44 -25.89 30.09
N PRO A 218 9.18 -26.82 30.74
CA PRO A 218 9.88 -27.90 30.03
C PRO A 218 8.93 -28.83 29.26
N ASP A 219 7.76 -29.16 29.82
CA ASP A 219 6.81 -30.08 29.20
C ASP A 219 6.16 -29.49 27.94
N GLU A 220 5.76 -28.21 27.99
CA GLU A 220 5.23 -27.50 26.81
C GLU A 220 6.29 -27.35 25.71
N TRP A 221 7.56 -27.17 26.09
CA TRP A 221 8.68 -27.07 25.15
C TRP A 221 8.97 -28.40 24.45
N GLU A 222 9.05 -29.50 25.21
CA GLU A 222 9.30 -30.82 24.63
C GLU A 222 8.11 -31.29 23.78
N GLN A 223 6.87 -30.91 24.13
CA GLN A 223 5.72 -31.09 23.25
C GLN A 223 5.89 -30.32 21.93
N LEU A 224 6.19 -29.02 21.96
CA LEU A 224 6.37 -28.24 20.73
C LEU A 224 7.52 -28.80 19.86
N LYS A 225 8.61 -29.23 20.50
CA LYS A 225 9.74 -29.88 19.84
C LYS A 225 9.32 -31.18 19.15
N ARG A 226 8.62 -32.08 19.85
CA ARG A 226 8.07 -33.32 19.26
C ARG A 226 7.20 -33.02 18.04
N LEU A 227 6.25 -32.08 18.17
CA LEU A 227 5.38 -31.67 17.07
C LEU A 227 6.17 -31.11 15.87
N SER A 228 7.24 -30.35 16.12
CA SER A 228 8.11 -29.82 15.07
C SER A 228 8.89 -30.92 14.32
N GLU A 229 9.33 -31.96 15.02
CA GLU A 229 10.02 -33.11 14.43
C GLU A 229 9.06 -34.01 13.65
N GLU A 230 7.86 -34.25 14.17
CA GLU A 230 6.79 -35.00 13.50
C GLU A 230 6.37 -34.27 12.22
N PHE A 231 6.14 -32.95 12.28
CA PHE A 231 5.81 -32.12 11.13
C PHE A 231 6.87 -32.20 10.02
N LEU A 232 8.16 -32.17 10.37
CA LEU A 232 9.25 -32.29 9.40
C LEU A 232 9.33 -33.68 8.74
N LYS A 233 8.95 -34.75 9.45
CA LYS A 233 8.94 -36.13 8.95
C LYS A 233 7.69 -36.44 8.11
N ASN A 234 6.54 -35.87 8.47
CA ASN A 234 5.21 -36.27 7.98
C ASN A 234 4.62 -35.29 6.95
N GLU A 235 3.77 -34.35 7.39
CA GLU A 235 2.97 -33.50 6.50
C GLU A 235 3.77 -32.33 5.91
N GLY A 236 4.75 -31.80 6.63
CA GLY A 236 5.56 -30.64 6.21
C GLY A 236 6.16 -30.79 4.80
N PRO A 237 6.84 -31.91 4.46
CA PRO A 237 7.34 -32.16 3.11
C PRO A 237 6.26 -32.15 2.01
N ARG A 238 5.03 -32.62 2.31
CA ARG A 238 3.90 -32.57 1.37
C ARG A 238 3.41 -31.14 1.15
N LEU A 239 3.27 -30.36 2.23
CA LEU A 239 2.86 -28.95 2.17
C LEU A 239 3.92 -28.09 1.47
N GLN A 240 5.21 -28.35 1.73
CA GLN A 240 6.34 -27.69 1.05
C GLN A 240 6.29 -27.92 -0.46
N ARG A 241 6.00 -29.14 -0.92
CA ARG A 241 5.85 -29.45 -2.36
C ARG A 241 4.69 -28.64 -2.99
N PHE A 242 3.57 -28.48 -2.29
CA PHE A 242 2.46 -27.66 -2.76
C PHE A 242 2.83 -26.17 -2.86
N LEU A 243 3.51 -25.62 -1.85
CA LEU A 243 4.04 -24.25 -1.92
C LEU A 243 5.05 -24.06 -3.04
N TRP A 244 5.92 -25.04 -3.27
CA TRP A 244 6.90 -25.00 -4.36
C TRP A 244 6.21 -24.99 -5.73
N LEU A 245 5.16 -25.80 -5.94
CA LEU A 245 4.35 -25.73 -7.15
C LEU A 245 3.69 -24.35 -7.32
N LYS A 246 3.12 -23.76 -6.26
CA LYS A 246 2.58 -22.39 -6.30
C LYS A 246 3.66 -21.35 -6.62
N TYR A 247 4.86 -21.47 -6.05
CA TYR A 247 6.01 -20.60 -6.32
C TYR A 247 6.51 -20.67 -7.78
N LEU A 248 6.39 -21.83 -8.45
CA LEU A 248 6.73 -21.95 -9.87
C LEU A 248 5.75 -21.24 -10.81
N VAL A 249 4.45 -21.21 -10.47
CA VAL A 249 3.39 -20.71 -11.36
C VAL A 249 2.88 -19.31 -11.04
N ALA A 250 3.01 -18.85 -9.78
CA ALA A 250 2.53 -17.55 -9.36
C ALA A 250 3.63 -16.48 -9.45
N ASP A 251 3.25 -15.23 -9.76
CA ASP A 251 4.18 -14.09 -9.72
C ASP A 251 4.84 -13.93 -8.34
N ASN A 252 4.07 -14.21 -7.29
CA ASN A 252 4.46 -14.29 -5.88
C ASN A 252 3.57 -15.34 -5.19
N TYR A 253 4.12 -16.20 -4.35
CA TYR A 253 3.38 -17.29 -3.69
C TYR A 253 2.63 -16.86 -2.41
N MET A 254 2.76 -15.61 -1.99
CA MET A 254 2.25 -15.13 -0.70
C MET A 254 1.23 -14.00 -0.83
N THR A 255 1.44 -13.04 -1.74
CA THR A 255 0.67 -11.78 -1.78
C THR A 255 -0.84 -11.95 -1.85
N ASP A 256 -1.33 -12.92 -2.64
CA ASP A 256 -2.76 -13.18 -2.83
C ASP A 256 -3.39 -13.80 -1.56
N TRP A 257 -2.70 -14.74 -0.92
CA TRP A 257 -3.15 -15.35 0.34
C TRP A 257 -3.05 -14.39 1.53
N TRP A 258 -2.00 -13.58 1.60
CA TRP A 258 -1.82 -12.56 2.63
C TRP A 258 -2.97 -11.54 2.58
N MET A 259 -3.23 -10.96 1.40
CA MET A 259 -4.35 -10.04 1.22
C MET A 259 -5.70 -10.69 1.53
N LYS A 260 -5.94 -11.91 1.03
CA LYS A 260 -7.21 -12.62 1.19
C LYS A 260 -7.48 -13.01 2.64
N TYR A 261 -6.59 -13.77 3.27
CA TYR A 261 -6.90 -14.44 4.54
C TYR A 261 -6.55 -13.62 5.77
N VAL A 262 -5.59 -12.69 5.70
CA VAL A 262 -5.24 -11.84 6.86
C VAL A 262 -6.12 -10.60 6.93
N TYR A 263 -6.42 -9.97 5.79
CA TYR A 263 -7.24 -8.75 5.78
C TYR A 263 -8.69 -9.01 5.33
N LEU A 264 -8.89 -9.49 4.11
CA LEU A 264 -10.24 -9.54 3.52
C LEU A 264 -11.16 -10.57 4.18
N ALA A 265 -10.63 -11.62 4.81
CA ALA A 265 -11.40 -12.59 5.59
C ALA A 265 -11.62 -12.18 7.07
N GLN A 266 -10.80 -11.29 7.64
CA GLN A 266 -11.00 -10.80 9.02
C GLN A 266 -12.37 -10.11 9.13
N ARG A 267 -13.20 -10.54 10.10
CA ARG A 267 -14.59 -10.06 10.29
C ARG A 267 -14.72 -8.94 11.32
N GLU A 268 -13.63 -8.60 12.00
CA GLU A 268 -13.55 -7.49 12.96
C GLU A 268 -13.63 -6.11 12.28
N ARG A 269 -13.79 -5.08 13.10
CA ARG A 269 -13.94 -3.69 12.66
C ARG A 269 -12.62 -3.16 12.10
N LEU A 270 -12.66 -2.43 10.99
CA LEU A 270 -11.44 -1.92 10.35
C LEU A 270 -10.79 -0.78 11.12
N CYS A 271 -11.59 0.18 11.58
CA CYS A 271 -11.08 1.26 12.42
C CYS A 271 -10.44 0.69 13.70
N ILE A 272 -9.35 1.30 14.16
CA ILE A 272 -8.49 0.87 15.28
C ILE A 272 -7.73 -0.44 15.01
N ASN A 273 -8.39 -1.53 14.59
CA ASN A 273 -7.79 -2.88 14.56
C ASN A 273 -7.06 -3.24 13.24
N SER A 274 -7.26 -2.48 12.17
CA SER A 274 -6.63 -2.73 10.86
C SER A 274 -6.17 -1.44 10.16
N ASN A 275 -7.00 -0.40 10.21
CA ASN A 275 -6.68 0.90 9.64
C ASN A 275 -5.64 1.63 10.48
N TRP A 276 -4.83 2.44 9.80
CA TRP A 276 -3.72 3.19 10.38
C TRP A 276 -3.79 4.65 9.91
N PHE A 277 -3.07 5.53 10.60
CA PHE A 277 -3.06 6.96 10.31
C PHE A 277 -1.66 7.50 10.04
N GLY A 278 -1.60 8.63 9.34
CA GLY A 278 -0.39 9.40 9.12
C GLY A 278 -0.59 10.88 9.44
N VAL A 279 0.47 11.52 9.94
CA VAL A 279 0.54 12.97 10.28
C VAL A 279 1.54 13.62 9.33
N ALA A 280 1.14 14.70 8.65
CA ALA A 280 2.03 15.36 7.69
C ALA A 280 3.19 16.11 8.38
N PHE A 281 2.87 16.89 9.41
CA PHE A 281 3.80 17.79 10.10
C PHE A 281 3.44 17.85 11.60
N ALA A 282 4.44 17.87 12.48
CA ALA A 282 4.25 17.91 13.93
C ALA A 282 4.00 19.33 14.50
N LYS A 283 4.47 20.36 13.78
CA LYS A 283 4.52 21.75 14.26
C LYS A 283 4.28 22.79 13.17
N TYR A 284 4.29 22.39 11.91
CA TYR A 284 4.29 23.31 10.78
C TYR A 284 2.97 23.23 10.02
N VAL A 285 2.31 24.38 9.94
CA VAL A 285 1.11 24.59 9.14
C VAL A 285 1.47 25.64 8.06
N PRO A 286 1.37 25.31 6.76
CA PRO A 286 1.75 26.25 5.70
C PRO A 286 0.75 27.39 5.54
N THR A 287 -0.54 27.13 5.82
CA THR A 287 -1.63 28.12 5.91
C THR A 287 -2.68 27.61 6.91
N PRO A 288 -3.22 28.46 7.79
CA PRO A 288 -4.31 28.08 8.70
C PRO A 288 -5.67 28.00 7.99
N LEU A 289 -5.77 28.42 6.73
CA LEU A 289 -7.02 28.43 5.98
C LEU A 289 -7.36 27.01 5.50
N GLN A 290 -8.32 26.36 6.15
CA GLN A 290 -8.73 24.98 5.86
C GLN A 290 -9.02 24.71 4.38
N ALA A 291 -9.77 25.60 3.70
CA ALA A 291 -10.08 25.45 2.28
C ALA A 291 -8.83 25.52 1.39
N SER A 292 -7.93 26.47 1.65
CA SER A 292 -6.68 26.66 0.91
C SER A 292 -5.72 25.48 1.12
N ARG A 293 -5.61 25.01 2.37
CA ARG A 293 -4.84 23.82 2.77
C ARG A 293 -5.34 22.57 2.05
N ALA A 294 -6.65 22.34 2.06
CA ALA A 294 -7.29 21.21 1.41
C ALA A 294 -7.17 21.29 -0.13
N ALA A 295 -7.33 22.46 -0.73
CA ALA A 295 -7.19 22.67 -2.17
C ALA A 295 -5.78 22.31 -2.67
N ALA A 296 -4.75 22.78 -1.98
CA ALA A 296 -3.36 22.45 -2.29
C ALA A 296 -3.07 20.94 -2.16
N LEU A 297 -3.53 20.30 -1.08
CA LEU A 297 -3.41 18.86 -0.86
C LEU A 297 -4.10 18.05 -1.95
N VAL A 298 -5.37 18.35 -2.25
CA VAL A 298 -6.15 17.69 -3.31
C VAL A 298 -5.47 17.85 -4.67
N TYR A 299 -5.04 19.07 -5.01
CA TYR A 299 -4.35 19.35 -6.27
C TYR A 299 -3.07 18.52 -6.43
N ASN A 300 -2.25 18.40 -5.38
CA ASN A 300 -1.04 17.60 -5.45
C ASN A 300 -1.30 16.08 -5.46
N LEU A 301 -2.26 15.58 -4.69
CA LEU A 301 -2.69 14.18 -4.75
C LEU A 301 -3.19 13.80 -6.16
N VAL A 302 -3.95 14.68 -6.80
CA VAL A 302 -4.42 14.48 -8.19
C VAL A 302 -3.28 14.60 -9.21
N LYS A 303 -2.26 15.45 -8.97
CA LYS A 303 -1.00 15.45 -9.74
C LYS A 303 -0.28 14.09 -9.62
N VAL A 304 -0.15 13.53 -8.42
CA VAL A 304 0.45 12.20 -8.20
C VAL A 304 -0.37 11.11 -8.88
N LYS A 305 -1.70 11.10 -8.72
CA LYS A 305 -2.62 10.17 -9.39
C LYS A 305 -2.44 10.18 -10.91
N LYS A 306 -2.42 11.37 -11.54
CA LYS A 306 -2.17 11.53 -12.98
C LYS A 306 -0.77 11.05 -13.41
N ARG A 307 0.23 11.08 -12.54
CA ARG A 307 1.57 10.52 -12.82
C ARG A 307 1.59 9.00 -12.72
N ILE A 308 0.88 8.40 -11.77
CA ILE A 308 0.72 6.94 -11.66
C ILE A 308 -0.06 6.41 -12.88
N ASP A 309 -1.21 7.02 -13.20
CA ASP A 309 -2.04 6.67 -14.37
C ASP A 309 -1.29 6.75 -15.71
N LYS A 310 -0.32 7.67 -15.83
CA LYS A 310 0.53 7.86 -17.03
C LYS A 310 1.85 7.08 -16.96
N HIS A 311 2.10 6.32 -15.90
CA HIS A 311 3.37 5.64 -15.63
C HIS A 311 4.60 6.58 -15.61
N THR A 312 4.47 7.82 -15.14
CA THR A 312 5.53 8.83 -14.98
C THR A 312 5.83 9.22 -13.53
N PHE A 313 5.23 8.51 -12.56
CA PHE A 313 5.64 8.54 -11.17
C PHE A 313 6.98 7.77 -11.01
N PRO A 314 7.98 8.28 -10.27
CA PRO A 314 9.31 7.69 -10.31
C PRO A 314 9.36 6.30 -9.66
N PRO A 315 10.08 5.33 -10.24
CA PRO A 315 10.33 4.06 -9.54
C PRO A 315 11.24 4.28 -8.34
N GLN A 316 10.98 3.51 -7.29
CA GLN A 316 11.71 3.53 -6.02
C GLN A 316 12.87 2.53 -6.03
N PHE A 317 13.90 2.78 -5.22
CA PHE A 317 15.12 1.95 -5.16
C PHE A 317 15.63 1.82 -3.72
N THR A 318 16.28 0.70 -3.42
CA THR A 318 17.15 0.52 -2.24
C THR A 318 18.58 0.30 -2.72
N GLY A 319 19.44 1.30 -2.55
CA GLY A 319 20.74 1.34 -3.21
C GLY A 319 20.57 1.21 -4.75
N PRO A 320 21.21 0.23 -5.42
CA PRO A 320 21.05 0.00 -6.85
C PRO A 320 19.85 -0.91 -7.21
N VAL A 321 19.14 -1.48 -6.22
CA VAL A 321 18.06 -2.46 -6.44
C VAL A 321 16.72 -1.74 -6.59
N PRO A 322 15.97 -1.94 -7.71
CA PRO A 322 14.64 -1.37 -7.87
C PRO A 322 13.64 -2.03 -6.92
N LEU A 323 12.63 -1.27 -6.49
CA LEU A 323 11.54 -1.74 -5.65
C LEU A 323 10.23 -1.89 -6.44
N ASP A 324 9.41 -2.81 -5.97
CA ASP A 324 8.03 -3.05 -6.39
C ASP A 324 7.18 -1.79 -6.21
N MET A 325 6.34 -1.54 -7.21
CA MET A 325 5.42 -0.42 -7.31
C MET A 325 3.98 -0.92 -7.57
N ASN A 326 3.70 -2.23 -7.53
CA ASN A 326 2.38 -2.78 -7.82
C ASN A 326 1.30 -2.27 -6.85
N GLN A 327 1.66 -2.00 -5.59
CA GLN A 327 0.74 -1.44 -4.60
C GLN A 327 0.22 -0.04 -4.97
N TYR A 328 0.99 0.77 -5.71
CA TYR A 328 0.65 2.17 -6.04
C TYR A 328 -0.63 2.29 -6.88
N ARG A 329 -1.03 1.23 -7.58
CA ARG A 329 -2.29 1.22 -8.33
C ARG A 329 -3.51 1.38 -7.41
N TYR A 330 -3.45 0.82 -6.21
CA TYR A 330 -4.57 0.77 -5.27
C TYR A 330 -4.69 2.02 -4.38
N VAL A 331 -3.73 2.95 -4.44
CA VAL A 331 -3.79 4.19 -3.65
C VAL A 331 -5.06 4.97 -3.97
N PHE A 332 -5.42 5.07 -5.26
CA PHE A 332 -6.54 5.86 -5.75
C PHE A 332 -7.65 4.99 -6.33
N ASN A 333 -8.87 5.54 -6.38
CA ASN A 333 -10.06 4.90 -6.97
C ASN A 333 -10.37 3.51 -6.40
N THR A 334 -10.00 3.27 -5.14
CA THR A 334 -10.05 1.95 -4.53
C THR A 334 -10.85 2.00 -3.23
N THR A 335 -11.64 0.98 -2.99
CA THR A 335 -12.45 0.82 -1.78
C THR A 335 -12.57 -0.66 -1.44
N ARG A 336 -12.68 -0.97 -0.15
CA ARG A 336 -12.93 -2.32 0.37
C ARG A 336 -14.42 -2.47 0.65
N VAL A 337 -15.14 -3.17 -0.22
CA VAL A 337 -16.57 -3.44 -0.03
C VAL A 337 -16.73 -4.58 1.00
N PRO A 338 -17.57 -4.42 2.03
CA PRO A 338 -17.86 -5.48 2.99
C PRO A 338 -18.58 -6.64 2.29
N GLY A 339 -18.20 -7.86 2.64
CA GLY A 339 -19.01 -9.05 2.37
C GLY A 339 -19.30 -9.78 3.68
N ARG A 340 -20.23 -10.74 3.69
CA ARG A 340 -20.58 -11.44 4.94
C ARG A 340 -19.40 -12.28 5.45
N GLU A 341 -18.88 -13.17 4.62
CA GLU A 341 -17.75 -14.06 4.95
C GLU A 341 -16.37 -13.45 4.59
N MET A 342 -16.31 -12.66 3.52
CA MET A 342 -15.07 -12.12 2.98
C MET A 342 -15.36 -10.83 2.20
N ASP A 343 -14.55 -9.81 2.43
CA ASP A 343 -14.63 -8.51 1.76
C ASP A 343 -13.97 -8.56 0.37
N VAL A 344 -14.28 -7.57 -0.47
CA VAL A 344 -13.69 -7.46 -1.82
C VAL A 344 -13.08 -6.08 -2.00
N LEU A 345 -11.81 -6.05 -2.41
CA LEU A 345 -11.14 -4.81 -2.81
C LEU A 345 -11.51 -4.46 -4.26
N LEU A 346 -12.30 -3.40 -4.46
CA LEU A 346 -12.70 -2.91 -5.77
C LEU A 346 -11.85 -1.70 -6.19
N GLN A 347 -11.53 -1.65 -7.48
CA GLN A 347 -10.82 -0.55 -8.12
C GLN A 347 -11.63 -0.05 -9.33
N TYR A 348 -11.80 1.26 -9.43
CA TYR A 348 -12.58 1.92 -10.47
C TYR A 348 -11.70 2.73 -11.43
N GLU A 349 -12.25 3.05 -12.60
CA GLU A 349 -11.50 3.72 -13.67
C GLU A 349 -12.23 4.91 -14.27
N GLY A 350 -11.48 5.95 -14.66
CA GLY A 350 -12.02 7.10 -15.40
C GLY A 350 -12.83 8.09 -14.55
N ILE A 351 -12.86 7.88 -13.23
CA ILE A 351 -13.48 8.76 -12.24
C ILE A 351 -12.73 10.10 -12.16
N LYS A 352 -13.49 11.17 -11.93
CA LYS A 352 -13.03 12.57 -11.98
C LYS A 352 -13.27 13.36 -10.71
N HIS A 353 -14.04 12.82 -9.78
CA HIS A 353 -14.41 13.44 -8.53
C HIS A 353 -13.71 12.80 -7.32
N ILE A 354 -13.63 13.58 -6.25
CA ILE A 354 -13.50 13.08 -4.88
C ILE A 354 -14.86 13.22 -4.18
N VAL A 355 -15.01 12.56 -3.03
CA VAL A 355 -16.07 12.88 -2.09
C VAL A 355 -15.47 13.68 -0.94
N VAL A 356 -16.15 14.75 -0.53
CA VAL A 356 -15.82 15.55 0.65
C VAL A 356 -16.85 15.25 1.73
N ILE A 357 -16.41 15.01 2.96
CA ILE A 357 -17.25 14.91 4.15
C ILE A 357 -16.96 16.11 5.04
N TYR A 358 -17.99 16.88 5.40
CA TYR A 358 -17.91 18.01 6.32
C TYR A 358 -19.14 17.99 7.25
N LYS A 359 -18.94 17.87 8.57
CA LYS A 359 -20.02 17.75 9.57
C LYS A 359 -21.07 16.68 9.19
N GLY A 360 -20.61 15.48 8.82
CA GLY A 360 -21.49 14.38 8.36
C GLY A 360 -22.13 14.55 6.98
N ARG A 361 -22.05 15.75 6.37
CA ARG A 361 -22.62 16.02 5.04
C ARG A 361 -21.63 15.61 3.94
N PHE A 362 -22.12 14.84 2.97
CA PHE A 362 -21.36 14.37 1.82
C PHE A 362 -21.52 15.30 0.61
N TYR A 363 -20.42 15.56 -0.10
CA TYR A 363 -20.38 16.35 -1.32
C TYR A 363 -19.54 15.68 -2.40
N LYS A 364 -20.01 15.66 -3.63
CA LYS A 364 -19.22 15.30 -4.82
C LYS A 364 -18.49 16.55 -5.30
N LEU A 365 -17.16 16.55 -5.23
CA LEU A 365 -16.30 17.60 -5.78
C LEU A 365 -15.57 17.08 -7.02
N GLU A 366 -15.82 17.66 -8.19
CA GLU A 366 -15.01 17.38 -9.39
C GLU A 366 -13.58 17.93 -9.16
N VAL A 367 -12.57 17.14 -9.52
CA VAL A 367 -11.14 17.54 -9.46
C VAL A 367 -10.47 17.46 -10.83
N LEU A 368 -11.17 16.84 -11.80
CA LEU A 368 -10.86 16.90 -13.23
C LEU A 368 -12.07 17.45 -13.98
N HIS A 369 -11.87 18.42 -14.87
CA HIS A 369 -12.95 19.02 -15.67
C HIS A 369 -13.73 17.93 -16.44
N PRO A 370 -15.07 17.85 -16.29
CA PRO A 370 -15.88 16.75 -16.85
C PRO A 370 -15.72 16.49 -18.35
N LEU A 371 -15.45 17.52 -19.16
CA LEU A 371 -15.33 17.39 -20.61
C LEU A 371 -13.88 17.13 -21.06
N THR A 372 -12.98 18.06 -20.73
CA THR A 372 -11.58 18.04 -21.22
C THR A 372 -10.70 17.04 -20.48
N ASN A 373 -11.08 16.63 -19.27
CA ASN A 373 -10.23 15.86 -18.34
C ASN A 373 -8.93 16.61 -17.98
N HIS A 374 -8.91 17.94 -18.13
CA HIS A 374 -7.91 18.79 -17.48
C HIS A 374 -8.08 18.69 -15.96
N GLN A 375 -7.03 19.00 -15.20
CA GLN A 375 -7.14 19.06 -13.75
C GLN A 375 -7.56 20.47 -13.35
N LEU A 376 -8.45 20.58 -12.37
CA LEU A 376 -8.83 21.90 -11.86
C LEU A 376 -7.66 22.52 -11.10
N THR A 377 -7.57 23.85 -11.09
CA THR A 377 -6.51 24.58 -10.38
C THR A 377 -6.73 24.53 -8.86
N PRO A 378 -5.70 24.82 -8.04
CA PRO A 378 -5.89 25.01 -6.61
C PRO A 378 -6.96 26.07 -6.33
N TYR A 379 -6.97 27.18 -7.08
CA TYR A 379 -7.90 28.29 -6.87
C TYR A 379 -9.36 27.90 -7.15
N GLN A 380 -9.63 27.13 -8.23
CA GLN A 380 -10.95 26.55 -8.47
C GLN A 380 -11.38 25.60 -7.34
N MET A 381 -10.45 24.78 -6.83
CA MET A 381 -10.73 23.84 -5.72
C MET A 381 -10.98 24.58 -4.41
N GLU A 382 -10.21 25.62 -4.09
CA GLU A 382 -10.38 26.45 -2.89
C GLU A 382 -11.77 27.08 -2.87
N LYS A 383 -12.18 27.76 -3.94
CA LYS A 383 -13.50 28.42 -4.02
C LYS A 383 -14.65 27.41 -3.91
N ALA A 384 -14.48 26.20 -4.45
CA ALA A 384 -15.43 25.12 -4.28
C ALA A 384 -15.46 24.60 -2.82
N LEU A 385 -14.31 24.47 -2.16
CA LEU A 385 -14.22 24.02 -0.75
C LEU A 385 -14.74 25.08 0.23
N GLU A 386 -14.48 26.37 0.00
CA GLU A 386 -15.08 27.49 0.73
C GLU A 386 -16.62 27.42 0.67
N SER A 387 -17.20 27.07 -0.48
CA SER A 387 -18.66 26.90 -0.59
C SER A 387 -19.21 25.71 0.21
N ILE A 388 -18.40 24.68 0.51
CA ILE A 388 -18.77 23.58 1.41
C ILE A 388 -18.71 24.05 2.87
N LEU A 389 -17.63 24.74 3.26
CA LEU A 389 -17.45 25.23 4.63
C LEU A 389 -18.53 26.24 5.02
N ASN A 390 -18.89 27.13 4.08
CA ASN A 390 -19.95 28.13 4.25
C ASN A 390 -21.36 27.61 3.90
N SER A 391 -21.53 26.31 3.63
CA SER A 391 -22.86 25.77 3.26
C SER A 391 -23.80 25.70 4.46
N GLU A 392 -24.96 26.36 4.31
CA GLU A 392 -26.14 26.27 5.18
C GLU A 392 -27.02 25.04 4.88
N ASP A 393 -26.54 24.08 4.06
CA ASP A 393 -27.25 22.82 3.78
C ASP A 393 -27.72 22.13 5.08
N GLU A 394 -29.01 21.84 5.15
CA GLU A 394 -29.60 21.07 6.25
C GLU A 394 -28.83 19.75 6.52
N MET A 395 -28.59 19.49 7.80
CA MET A 395 -27.94 18.28 8.29
C MET A 395 -29.00 17.35 8.90
N ASP A 396 -29.46 16.34 8.14
CA ASP A 396 -30.22 15.22 8.73
C ASP A 396 -29.31 14.51 9.75
N PRO A 397 -29.69 14.44 11.05
CA PRO A 397 -28.86 13.79 12.07
C PRO A 397 -28.63 12.29 11.83
N VAL A 398 -29.49 11.63 11.03
CA VAL A 398 -29.32 10.23 10.64
C VAL A 398 -28.37 10.11 9.45
N GLU A 399 -28.50 10.99 8.45
CA GLU A 399 -27.59 11.01 7.30
C GLU A 399 -26.16 11.33 7.74
N ALA A 400 -26.00 12.27 8.68
CA ALA A 400 -24.71 12.67 9.24
C ALA A 400 -23.94 11.53 9.94
N LEU A 401 -24.64 10.45 10.33
CA LEU A 401 -24.09 9.26 10.99
C LEU A 401 -23.76 8.12 10.02
N ILE A 402 -24.11 8.21 8.73
CA ILE A 402 -23.84 7.17 7.74
C ILE A 402 -22.38 6.68 7.70
N PRO A 403 -21.33 7.52 7.87
CA PRO A 403 -19.94 7.05 7.89
C PRO A 403 -19.67 6.02 9.00
N ALA A 404 -20.39 6.10 10.14
CA ALA A 404 -20.25 5.19 11.27
C ALA A 404 -20.49 3.73 10.89
N PHE A 405 -21.34 3.45 9.88
CA PHE A 405 -21.55 2.08 9.41
C PHE A 405 -20.26 1.40 8.92
N THR A 406 -19.29 2.16 8.39
CA THR A 406 -17.99 1.59 7.96
C THR A 406 -17.11 1.15 9.14
N THR A 407 -17.46 1.52 10.37
CA THR A 407 -16.79 1.10 11.61
C THR A 407 -17.38 -0.18 12.21
N ALA A 408 -18.54 -0.66 11.73
CA ALA A 408 -19.16 -1.88 12.22
C ALA A 408 -18.34 -3.14 11.87
N PRO A 409 -18.54 -4.27 12.58
CA PRO A 409 -17.99 -5.57 12.19
C PRO A 409 -18.36 -5.91 10.74
N ARG A 410 -17.47 -6.54 9.98
CA ARG A 410 -17.59 -6.60 8.50
C ARG A 410 -18.85 -7.30 8.00
N ALA A 411 -19.27 -8.37 8.68
CA ALA A 411 -20.51 -9.07 8.36
C ALA A 411 -21.75 -8.22 8.67
N GLU A 412 -21.75 -7.49 9.78
CA GLU A 412 -22.82 -6.56 10.16
C GLU A 412 -22.90 -5.40 9.14
N TRP A 413 -21.76 -4.84 8.75
CA TRP A 413 -21.72 -3.81 7.71
C TRP A 413 -22.19 -4.34 6.35
N ALA A 414 -21.85 -5.58 5.96
CA ALA A 414 -22.37 -6.18 4.73
C ALA A 414 -23.92 -6.26 4.73
N ASP A 415 -24.51 -6.80 5.81
CA ASP A 415 -25.96 -6.92 5.95
C ASP A 415 -26.66 -5.53 5.98
N ILE A 416 -26.06 -4.52 6.63
CA ILE A 416 -26.56 -3.14 6.65
C ILE A 416 -26.44 -2.48 5.27
N ARG A 417 -25.30 -2.64 4.59
CA ARG A 417 -25.03 -2.09 3.25
C ARG A 417 -26.05 -2.61 2.24
N ASP A 418 -26.28 -3.92 2.23
CA ASP A 418 -27.22 -4.54 1.30
C ASP A 418 -28.65 -4.07 1.57
N LYS A 419 -29.08 -4.03 2.83
CA LYS A 419 -30.43 -3.61 3.23
C LYS A 419 -30.72 -2.12 2.97
N HIS A 420 -29.85 -1.22 3.43
CA HIS A 420 -30.14 0.22 3.45
C HIS A 420 -29.62 0.99 2.22
N PHE A 421 -28.72 0.38 1.43
CA PHE A 421 -28.10 1.06 0.28
C PHE A 421 -28.26 0.31 -1.05
N ILE A 422 -28.12 -1.02 -1.09
CA ILE A 422 -28.23 -1.77 -2.35
C ILE A 422 -29.68 -2.09 -2.71
N GLN A 423 -30.49 -2.49 -1.73
CA GLN A 423 -31.92 -2.75 -1.91
C GLN A 423 -32.76 -1.46 -2.00
N ASN A 424 -32.20 -0.30 -1.60
CA ASN A 424 -32.85 1.00 -1.70
C ASN A 424 -32.42 1.71 -3.02
N PRO A 425 -33.33 1.89 -4.00
CA PRO A 425 -32.99 2.46 -5.30
C PRO A 425 -32.52 3.92 -5.25
N TYR A 426 -32.85 4.66 -4.19
CA TYR A 426 -32.41 6.04 -4.01
C TYR A 426 -31.01 6.14 -3.39
N ASN A 427 -30.57 5.14 -2.62
CA ASN A 427 -29.30 5.16 -1.88
C ASN A 427 -28.13 4.50 -2.64
N VAL A 428 -28.41 3.62 -3.62
CA VAL A 428 -27.37 2.90 -4.38
C VAL A 428 -26.45 3.84 -5.17
N LYS A 429 -27.00 4.87 -5.82
CA LYS A 429 -26.25 5.86 -6.63
C LYS A 429 -25.40 6.80 -5.75
N PRO A 430 -25.92 7.37 -4.65
CA PRO A 430 -25.13 8.01 -3.59
C PRO A 430 -23.96 7.17 -3.06
N LEU A 431 -24.20 5.90 -2.67
CA LEU A 431 -23.14 5.01 -2.18
C LEU A 431 -22.06 4.78 -3.24
N GLN A 432 -22.46 4.49 -4.48
CA GLN A 432 -21.55 4.29 -5.61
C GLN A 432 -20.63 5.51 -5.82
N LEU A 433 -21.13 6.74 -5.68
CA LEU A 433 -20.29 7.95 -5.79
C LEU A 433 -19.14 7.97 -4.76
N ILE A 434 -19.36 7.45 -3.56
CA ILE A 434 -18.34 7.34 -2.50
C ILE A 434 -17.37 6.20 -2.80
N GLU A 435 -17.90 5.01 -3.11
CA GLU A 435 -17.12 3.81 -3.43
C GLU A 435 -16.18 4.03 -4.63
N GLU A 436 -16.62 4.77 -5.66
CA GLU A 436 -15.84 5.05 -6.88
C GLU A 436 -14.81 6.20 -6.74
N ALA A 437 -15.04 7.15 -5.83
CA ALA A 437 -14.27 8.40 -5.70
C ALA A 437 -12.74 8.21 -5.74
N ILE A 438 -11.99 9.20 -6.24
CA ILE A 438 -10.51 9.11 -6.33
C ILE A 438 -9.87 8.88 -4.95
N PHE A 439 -10.36 9.60 -3.93
CA PHE A 439 -10.21 9.36 -2.49
C PHE A 439 -11.37 10.09 -1.77
N VAL A 440 -11.43 9.99 -0.45
CA VAL A 440 -12.32 10.81 0.39
C VAL A 440 -11.51 11.92 1.05
N LEU A 441 -12.01 13.15 1.04
CA LEU A 441 -11.48 14.29 1.80
C LEU A 441 -12.40 14.52 3.01
N CYS A 442 -11.81 14.66 4.19
CA CYS A 442 -12.52 14.97 5.42
C CYS A 442 -12.10 16.36 5.86
N LEU A 443 -13.07 17.27 5.94
CA LEU A 443 -12.90 18.58 6.53
C LEU A 443 -13.38 18.46 7.98
N ASP A 444 -12.43 18.50 8.92
CA ASP A 444 -12.72 18.40 10.34
C ASP A 444 -12.94 19.79 10.92
N ASP A 445 -13.99 19.96 11.71
CA ASP A 445 -14.40 21.23 12.34
C ASP A 445 -13.86 21.38 13.77
N ALA A 446 -12.72 20.76 14.04
CA ALA A 446 -12.01 20.82 15.31
C ALA A 446 -10.52 21.15 15.09
N LYS A 447 -9.91 21.76 16.10
CA LYS A 447 -8.48 22.12 16.16
C LYS A 447 -7.77 21.24 17.21
N PRO A 448 -6.78 20.41 16.83
CA PRO A 448 -6.09 19.54 17.77
C PRO A 448 -5.15 20.35 18.67
N LYS A 449 -5.16 20.09 19.98
CA LYS A 449 -4.31 20.78 20.97
C LYS A 449 -2.97 20.08 21.20
N SER A 450 -2.85 18.83 20.79
CA SER A 450 -1.60 18.05 20.85
C SER A 450 -1.54 17.00 19.74
N LEU A 451 -0.36 16.40 19.56
CA LEU A 451 -0.15 15.29 18.62
C LEU A 451 -0.95 14.04 18.99
N GLU A 452 -1.32 13.87 20.26
CA GLU A 452 -2.21 12.81 20.70
C GLU A 452 -3.66 13.06 20.26
N GLU A 453 -4.19 14.28 20.43
CA GLU A 453 -5.53 14.66 19.95
C GLU A 453 -5.58 14.59 18.41
N GLU A 454 -4.56 15.08 17.72
CA GLU A 454 -4.40 14.95 16.26
C GLU A 454 -4.34 13.47 15.82
N GLY A 455 -3.54 12.65 16.51
CA GLY A 455 -3.40 11.23 16.21
C GLY A 455 -4.69 10.45 16.42
N MET A 456 -5.44 10.74 17.49
CA MET A 456 -6.76 10.15 17.74
C MET A 456 -7.81 10.62 16.72
N MET A 457 -7.79 11.90 16.34
CA MET A 457 -8.63 12.42 15.27
C MET A 457 -8.34 11.72 13.93
N TYR A 458 -7.09 11.41 13.60
CA TYR A 458 -6.77 10.73 12.33
C TYR A 458 -6.98 9.21 12.39
N LEU A 459 -6.66 8.55 13.52
CA LEU A 459 -6.91 7.10 13.68
C LEU A 459 -8.40 6.77 13.69
N CYS A 460 -9.18 7.51 14.48
CA CYS A 460 -10.58 7.21 14.75
C CYS A 460 -11.53 8.20 14.06
N GLY A 461 -11.27 9.50 14.20
CA GLY A 461 -12.28 10.52 13.95
C GLY A 461 -13.42 10.41 14.97
N ASN A 462 -14.63 10.80 14.58
CA ASN A 462 -15.79 10.83 15.47
C ASN A 462 -16.97 9.96 15.00
N GLY A 463 -16.80 9.17 13.93
CA GLY A 463 -17.87 8.38 13.30
C GLY A 463 -18.77 9.15 12.31
N HIS A 464 -18.67 10.49 12.23
CA HIS A 464 -19.38 11.33 11.26
C HIS A 464 -18.48 11.77 10.09
N ASN A 465 -17.18 11.46 10.12
CA ASN A 465 -16.20 12.09 9.23
C ASN A 465 -15.13 11.15 8.64
N ARG A 466 -15.32 9.82 8.65
CA ARG A 466 -14.37 8.85 8.06
C ARG A 466 -15.10 7.78 7.27
N TRP A 467 -14.66 7.50 6.05
CA TRP A 467 -15.09 6.32 5.30
C TRP A 467 -14.01 5.24 5.41
N CYS A 468 -14.08 4.41 6.46
CA CYS A 468 -13.00 3.48 6.82
C CYS A 468 -12.69 2.41 5.74
N ASP A 469 -13.63 2.18 4.82
CA ASP A 469 -13.46 1.29 3.68
C ASP A 469 -12.63 1.89 2.52
N LYS A 470 -12.43 3.21 2.49
CA LYS A 470 -11.72 3.86 1.39
C LYS A 470 -10.23 3.58 1.49
N SER A 471 -9.55 3.39 0.35
CA SER A 471 -8.09 3.16 0.30
C SER A 471 -7.32 4.15 1.18
N PHE A 472 -7.68 5.43 1.11
CA PHE A 472 -7.42 6.39 2.17
C PHE A 472 -8.45 7.53 2.19
N ASN A 473 -8.52 8.17 3.34
CA ASN A 473 -9.18 9.45 3.58
C ASN A 473 -8.06 10.49 3.82
N ALA A 474 -8.03 11.57 3.05
CA ALA A 474 -7.23 12.75 3.37
C ALA A 474 -8.00 13.60 4.39
N ILE A 475 -7.32 14.14 5.41
CA ILE A 475 -7.95 14.87 6.51
C ILE A 475 -7.31 16.25 6.61
N VAL A 476 -8.13 17.29 6.76
CA VAL A 476 -7.68 18.67 7.02
C VAL A 476 -8.54 19.28 8.12
N THR A 477 -7.91 19.75 9.19
CA THR A 477 -8.56 20.37 10.36
C THR A 477 -8.96 21.82 10.09
N GLU A 478 -9.72 22.42 11.00
CA GLU A 478 -10.22 23.80 10.90
C GLU A 478 -9.07 24.83 10.81
N ASP A 479 -7.92 24.51 11.42
CA ASP A 479 -6.69 25.30 11.46
C ASP A 479 -5.59 24.81 10.50
N GLY A 480 -5.91 23.93 9.56
CA GLY A 480 -4.99 23.54 8.48
C GLY A 480 -3.90 22.52 8.85
N HIS A 481 -3.97 21.89 10.03
CA HIS A 481 -3.30 20.60 10.22
C HIS A 481 -3.86 19.57 9.23
N CYS A 482 -3.05 18.57 8.87
CA CYS A 482 -3.48 17.54 7.93
C CYS A 482 -2.79 16.19 8.12
N GLY A 483 -3.52 15.15 7.73
CA GLY A 483 -3.06 13.77 7.80
C GLY A 483 -3.86 12.85 6.89
N VAL A 484 -3.72 11.55 7.13
CA VAL A 484 -4.45 10.50 6.41
C VAL A 484 -4.96 9.42 7.35
N HIS A 485 -6.09 8.82 7.00
CA HIS A 485 -6.62 7.58 7.58
C HIS A 485 -6.74 6.54 6.47
N ALA A 486 -6.10 5.38 6.60
CA ALA A 486 -5.90 4.44 5.50
C ALA A 486 -6.36 3.00 5.81
N GLU A 487 -7.07 2.40 4.84
CA GLU A 487 -7.39 0.97 4.84
C GLU A 487 -6.13 0.16 4.50
N HIS A 488 -5.90 -0.98 5.17
CA HIS A 488 -4.61 -1.67 5.13
C HIS A 488 -4.55 -2.88 4.18
N SER A 489 -5.70 -3.44 3.74
CA SER A 489 -5.72 -4.64 2.91
C SER A 489 -4.97 -4.47 1.58
N TRP A 490 -5.04 -3.29 0.97
CA TRP A 490 -4.52 -3.05 -0.38
C TRP A 490 -3.00 -2.84 -0.46
N GLY A 491 -2.36 -2.39 0.63
CA GLY A 491 -0.95 -1.99 0.61
C GLY A 491 -0.36 -1.69 1.99
N ASP A 492 0.94 -1.44 2.00
CA ASP A 492 1.74 -1.21 3.21
C ASP A 492 2.08 0.28 3.38
N ALA A 493 2.25 0.74 4.63
CA ALA A 493 2.33 2.16 4.98
C ALA A 493 3.36 2.97 4.15
N LEU A 494 4.54 2.40 3.87
CA LEU A 494 5.58 3.04 3.07
C LEU A 494 5.12 3.46 1.66
N THR A 495 4.16 2.74 1.07
CA THR A 495 3.59 3.05 -0.25
C THR A 495 2.77 4.34 -0.21
N LEU A 496 1.85 4.46 0.76
CA LEU A 496 1.04 5.67 0.89
C LEU A 496 1.87 6.84 1.44
N ALA A 497 2.77 6.59 2.39
CA ALA A 497 3.69 7.61 2.92
C ALA A 497 4.51 8.28 1.79
N ASN A 498 4.97 7.53 0.79
CA ASN A 498 5.67 8.13 -0.36
C ASN A 498 4.76 8.99 -1.26
N VAL A 499 3.48 8.64 -1.39
CA VAL A 499 2.49 9.46 -2.13
C VAL A 499 2.17 10.74 -1.36
N VAL A 500 1.98 10.63 -0.04
CA VAL A 500 1.64 11.72 0.89
C VAL A 500 2.81 12.71 1.01
N GLU A 501 4.04 12.22 1.13
CA GLU A 501 5.27 13.02 1.07
C GLU A 501 5.37 13.80 -0.25
N TYR A 502 5.05 13.18 -1.39
CA TYR A 502 4.97 13.86 -2.68
C TYR A 502 3.91 14.97 -2.75
N SER A 503 2.84 14.89 -1.95
CA SER A 503 1.85 15.97 -1.87
C SER A 503 2.23 17.09 -0.91
N HIS A 504 3.05 16.82 0.12
CA HIS A 504 3.47 17.80 1.12
C HIS A 504 4.82 18.47 0.82
N ALA A 505 5.63 17.93 -0.08
CA ALA A 505 6.90 18.55 -0.49
C ALA A 505 6.76 20.03 -0.93
N SER A 506 5.63 20.39 -1.55
CA SER A 506 5.34 21.79 -1.93
C SER A 506 4.94 22.69 -0.76
N ASP A 507 4.45 22.12 0.34
CA ASP A 507 4.06 22.85 1.56
C ASP A 507 5.29 23.36 2.32
N GLU A 508 6.37 22.57 2.34
CA GLU A 508 7.65 22.92 2.97
C GLU A 508 8.27 24.22 2.43
N ILE A 509 7.96 24.54 1.16
CA ILE A 509 8.44 25.73 0.44
C ILE A 509 7.31 26.70 0.07
N ARG A 510 6.08 26.46 0.56
CA ARG A 510 4.86 27.24 0.27
C ARG A 510 4.62 27.53 -1.22
N GLU A 511 4.94 26.57 -2.10
CA GLU A 511 4.87 26.72 -3.58
C GLU A 511 3.50 27.28 -4.02
N LEU A 512 2.43 26.72 -3.47
CA LEU A 512 1.05 26.96 -3.89
C LEU A 512 0.31 28.06 -3.11
N TYR A 513 0.91 28.69 -2.10
CA TYR A 513 0.21 29.70 -1.26
C TYR A 513 0.70 31.13 -1.52
N ALA A 514 -0.21 32.10 -1.54
CA ALA A 514 0.11 33.52 -1.57
C ALA A 514 0.42 34.04 -0.16
N ASP A 515 0.83 35.30 -0.05
CA ASP A 515 1.27 35.91 1.22
C ASP A 515 0.12 36.09 2.24
N ASP A 516 -1.13 36.11 1.77
CA ASP A 516 -2.36 36.11 2.57
C ASP A 516 -2.76 34.69 3.07
N GLY A 517 -2.02 33.65 2.67
CA GLY A 517 -2.29 32.25 3.00
C GLY A 517 -3.31 31.55 2.10
N HIS A 518 -3.98 32.26 1.19
CA HIS A 518 -4.82 31.64 0.15
C HIS A 518 -3.97 30.91 -0.87
N VAL A 519 -4.57 30.04 -1.70
CA VAL A 519 -3.82 29.44 -2.81
C VAL A 519 -3.57 30.45 -3.93
N LYS A 520 -2.35 30.44 -4.48
CA LYS A 520 -1.99 31.27 -5.63
C LYS A 520 -2.90 30.95 -6.81
N LYS A 521 -3.41 31.99 -7.47
CA LYS A 521 -3.95 31.88 -8.83
C LYS A 521 -2.82 31.47 -9.76
N LEU A 522 -3.04 30.44 -10.57
CA LEU A 522 -2.09 30.04 -11.60
C LEU A 522 -2.27 30.96 -12.84
N PRO A 523 -1.28 31.05 -13.75
CA PRO A 523 -1.40 31.89 -14.95
C PRO A 523 -2.61 31.52 -15.84
N GLU A 524 -3.08 30.27 -15.75
CA GLU A 524 -4.32 29.82 -16.40
C GLU A 524 -5.60 30.34 -15.72
N ASP A 525 -5.61 30.52 -14.40
CA ASP A 525 -6.71 31.16 -13.66
C ASP A 525 -6.79 32.65 -14.00
N GLU A 526 -5.65 33.36 -13.94
CA GLU A 526 -5.57 34.80 -14.23
C GLU A 526 -6.03 35.10 -15.65
N LYS A 527 -5.57 34.30 -16.62
CA LYS A 527 -6.03 34.40 -18.00
C LYS A 527 -7.52 34.09 -18.14
N ALA A 528 -8.02 33.04 -17.50
CA ALA A 528 -9.44 32.70 -17.59
C ALA A 528 -10.34 33.78 -16.97
N LEU A 529 -9.90 34.42 -15.88
CA LEU A 529 -10.58 35.56 -15.27
C LEU A 529 -10.59 36.78 -16.21
N ALA A 530 -9.44 37.16 -16.78
CA ALA A 530 -9.32 38.28 -17.72
C ALA A 530 -10.14 38.06 -19.01
N ASP A 531 -10.19 36.82 -19.51
CA ASP A 531 -10.98 36.41 -20.68
C ASP A 531 -12.49 36.30 -20.40
N GLY A 532 -12.94 36.42 -19.15
CA GLY A 532 -14.34 36.18 -18.75
C GLY A 532 -14.80 34.72 -18.85
N LYS A 533 -13.85 33.76 -18.82
CA LYS A 533 -14.05 32.31 -19.04
C LYS A 533 -13.74 31.45 -17.83
N PHE A 534 -13.57 32.05 -16.64
CA PHE A 534 -13.32 31.31 -15.42
C PHE A 534 -14.55 30.48 -15.00
N GLU A 535 -14.46 29.16 -15.12
CA GLU A 535 -15.51 28.21 -14.75
C GLU A 535 -15.30 27.74 -13.30
N LEU A 536 -16.30 27.92 -12.44
CA LEU A 536 -16.33 27.37 -11.08
C LEU A 536 -17.17 26.09 -11.05
N PHE A 537 -16.59 25.00 -10.54
CA PHE A 537 -17.26 23.71 -10.44
C PHE A 537 -17.88 23.55 -9.05
N ALA A 538 -19.16 23.93 -8.93
CA ALA A 538 -19.89 23.81 -7.67
C ALA A 538 -19.92 22.35 -7.15
N PRO A 539 -19.62 22.12 -5.85
CA PRO A 539 -19.81 20.82 -5.22
C PRO A 539 -21.28 20.41 -5.26
N ASN A 540 -21.56 19.13 -5.48
CA ASN A 540 -22.93 18.61 -5.49
C ASN A 540 -23.19 17.84 -4.19
N ARG A 541 -24.14 18.28 -3.36
CA ARG A 541 -24.54 17.57 -2.14
C ARG A 541 -25.04 16.16 -2.49
N ILE A 542 -24.45 15.13 -1.86
CA ILE A 542 -24.87 13.73 -1.99
C ILE A 542 -25.80 13.43 -0.81
N ARG A 543 -27.12 13.37 -1.04
CA ARG A 543 -28.11 13.04 -0.01
C ARG A 543 -28.43 11.55 -0.01
N PHE A 544 -28.84 11.02 1.13
CA PHE A 544 -29.40 9.68 1.28
C PHE A 544 -30.83 9.77 1.79
N THR A 545 -31.66 8.79 1.42
CA THR A 545 -32.96 8.55 2.06
C THR A 545 -32.73 7.76 3.34
N THR A 546 -33.28 8.26 4.45
CA THR A 546 -33.15 7.69 5.79
C THR A 546 -34.51 7.15 6.26
N ASP A 547 -34.50 6.08 7.06
CA ASP A 547 -35.72 5.48 7.61
C ASP A 547 -35.58 5.19 9.11
N ALA A 548 -36.70 4.88 9.78
CA ALA A 548 -36.74 4.66 11.23
C ALA A 548 -36.00 3.39 11.71
N VAL A 549 -35.63 2.48 10.80
CA VAL A 549 -34.79 1.31 11.07
C VAL A 549 -33.33 1.69 10.91
N MET A 550 -32.96 2.33 9.80
CA MET A 550 -31.63 2.88 9.53
C MET A 550 -31.16 3.80 10.65
N LYS A 551 -32.06 4.67 11.16
CA LYS A 551 -31.83 5.52 12.34
C LYS A 551 -31.42 4.71 13.57
N ARG A 552 -32.20 3.68 13.94
CA ARG A 552 -31.91 2.83 15.10
C ARG A 552 -30.60 2.07 14.92
N THR A 553 -30.35 1.54 13.72
CA THR A 553 -29.13 0.81 13.40
C THR A 553 -27.90 1.73 13.48
N VAL A 554 -27.95 2.92 12.88
CA VAL A 554 -26.79 3.83 12.86
C VAL A 554 -26.47 4.39 14.24
N GLN A 555 -27.50 4.68 15.05
CA GLN A 555 -27.31 5.11 16.45
C GLN A 555 -26.62 4.01 17.27
N ALA A 556 -27.08 2.76 17.19
CA ALA A 556 -26.46 1.64 17.91
C ALA A 556 -25.00 1.37 17.46
N VAL A 557 -24.72 1.49 16.16
CA VAL A 557 -23.34 1.38 15.63
C VAL A 557 -22.47 2.53 16.16
N GLN A 558 -22.96 3.77 16.10
CA GLN A 558 -22.24 4.96 16.55
C GLN A 558 -21.97 4.94 18.06
N GLU A 559 -22.96 4.62 18.89
CA GLU A 559 -22.80 4.55 20.35
C GLU A 559 -21.72 3.52 20.75
N ARG A 560 -21.77 2.33 20.14
CA ARG A 560 -20.77 1.27 20.32
C ARG A 560 -19.39 1.72 19.83
N TYR A 561 -19.32 2.37 18.68
CA TYR A 561 -18.07 2.88 18.14
C TYR A 561 -17.44 3.97 19.03
N LEU A 562 -18.24 4.91 19.55
CA LEU A 562 -17.75 5.93 20.49
C LEU A 562 -17.27 5.33 21.83
N CYS A 563 -17.82 4.19 22.27
CA CYS A 563 -17.24 3.43 23.38
C CYS A 563 -15.84 2.90 23.04
N GLU A 564 -15.65 2.35 21.84
CA GLU A 564 -14.38 1.80 21.38
C GLU A 564 -13.31 2.89 21.17
N VAL A 565 -13.69 4.07 20.65
CA VAL A 565 -12.78 5.23 20.53
C VAL A 565 -12.32 5.72 21.91
N ARG A 566 -13.21 5.75 22.91
CA ARG A 566 -12.86 6.07 24.31
C ARG A 566 -12.00 5.02 24.99
N ASP A 567 -11.93 3.81 24.44
CA ASP A 567 -11.08 2.73 24.97
C ASP A 567 -9.65 2.78 24.43
N VAL A 568 -9.36 3.55 23.38
CA VAL A 568 -8.00 3.68 22.83
C VAL A 568 -7.20 4.71 23.62
N ASP A 569 -6.10 4.26 24.22
CA ASP A 569 -5.04 5.11 24.76
C ASP A 569 -4.00 5.36 23.66
N LEU A 570 -3.51 6.61 23.54
CA LEU A 570 -2.51 7.00 22.54
C LEU A 570 -1.56 8.05 23.12
N ARG A 571 -0.25 7.80 23.01
CA ARG A 571 0.81 8.72 23.46
C ARG A 571 1.86 8.94 22.38
N VAL A 572 2.24 10.20 22.14
CA VAL A 572 3.35 10.56 21.25
C VAL A 572 4.56 11.00 22.06
N LEU A 573 5.59 10.15 22.10
CA LEU A 573 6.89 10.49 22.68
C LEU A 573 7.77 11.17 21.63
N ARG A 574 8.13 12.44 21.86
CA ARG A 574 9.20 13.15 21.15
C ARG A 574 10.50 13.04 21.95
N PHE A 575 11.40 12.14 21.57
CA PHE A 575 12.69 11.91 22.23
C PHE A 575 13.82 12.63 21.46
N SER A 576 14.44 13.65 22.08
CA SER A 576 15.47 14.49 21.46
C SER A 576 16.81 14.49 22.18
N ASP A 577 17.04 13.58 23.12
CA ASP A 577 18.31 13.49 23.86
C ASP A 577 19.43 12.91 22.96
N TYR A 578 19.05 12.03 22.03
CA TYR A 578 19.86 11.55 20.91
C TYR A 578 18.99 10.85 19.87
N GLY A 579 19.59 10.56 18.71
CA GLY A 579 18.98 9.82 17.61
C GLY A 579 19.97 8.88 16.94
N LYS A 580 19.88 8.75 15.62
CA LYS A 580 20.61 7.71 14.86
C LYS A 580 22.14 7.76 14.94
N GLU A 581 22.76 8.84 15.42
CA GLU A 581 24.22 8.95 15.49
C GLU A 581 24.85 8.23 16.70
N LEU A 582 24.17 8.16 17.85
CA LEU A 582 24.73 7.46 19.03
C LEU A 582 24.86 5.94 18.81
N PRO A 583 23.81 5.23 18.33
CA PRO A 583 23.92 3.79 18.04
C PRO A 583 25.02 3.47 17.03
N LYS A 584 25.19 4.31 15.99
CA LYS A 584 26.25 4.16 14.98
C LYS A 584 27.65 4.26 15.58
N LYS A 585 27.89 5.21 16.50
CA LYS A 585 29.17 5.32 17.23
C LYS A 585 29.45 4.03 18.01
N GLN A 586 28.40 3.45 18.60
CA GLN A 586 28.43 2.16 19.28
C GLN A 586 28.36 0.94 18.34
N ARG A 587 28.55 1.16 17.02
CA ARG A 587 28.53 0.15 15.93
C ARG A 587 27.20 -0.61 15.76
N CYS A 588 26.14 -0.19 16.44
CA CYS A 588 24.81 -0.79 16.39
C CYS A 588 23.97 -0.20 15.26
N SER A 589 23.00 -0.97 14.74
CA SER A 589 21.93 -0.43 13.90
C SER A 589 21.08 0.54 14.73
N PRO A 590 20.79 1.76 14.26
CA PRO A 590 19.86 2.66 14.97
C PRO A 590 18.50 2.04 15.20
N ASP A 591 18.03 1.25 14.24
CA ASP A 591 16.76 0.53 14.28
C ASP A 591 16.76 -0.57 15.35
N ALA A 592 17.75 -1.47 15.31
CA ALA A 592 17.93 -2.50 16.33
C ALA A 592 18.08 -1.92 17.74
N TRP A 593 18.71 -0.75 17.86
CA TRP A 593 18.82 -0.03 19.14
C TRP A 593 17.44 0.45 19.64
N MET A 594 16.58 1.01 18.79
CA MET A 594 15.21 1.36 19.20
C MET A 594 14.41 0.10 19.57
N GLN A 595 14.55 -0.99 18.81
CA GLN A 595 13.93 -2.28 19.13
C GLN A 595 14.39 -2.82 20.49
N MET A 596 15.70 -2.78 20.81
CA MET A 596 16.21 -3.20 22.12
C MET A 596 15.76 -2.28 23.27
N ALA A 597 15.62 -0.97 23.01
CA ALA A 597 15.04 -0.05 23.99
C ALA A 597 13.58 -0.39 24.29
N MET A 598 12.79 -0.74 23.26
CA MET A 598 11.41 -1.21 23.42
C MET A 598 11.34 -2.56 24.16
N GLN A 599 12.27 -3.50 23.93
CA GLN A 599 12.32 -4.75 24.70
C GLN A 599 12.62 -4.51 26.19
N LEU A 600 13.58 -3.62 26.50
CA LEU A 600 13.89 -3.25 27.89
C LEU A 600 12.73 -2.52 28.56
N ALA A 601 12.06 -1.62 27.84
CA ALA A 601 10.88 -0.91 28.32
C ALA A 601 9.71 -1.86 28.60
N TYR A 602 9.38 -2.73 27.66
CA TYR A 602 8.30 -3.72 27.80
C TYR A 602 8.55 -4.66 28.98
N PHE A 603 9.77 -5.20 29.13
CA PHE A 603 10.08 -6.10 30.24
C PHE A 603 10.01 -5.41 31.60
N ARG A 604 10.43 -4.13 31.71
CA ARG A 604 10.27 -3.34 32.94
C ARG A 604 8.81 -3.02 33.26
N ASP A 605 7.96 -2.94 32.24
CA ASP A 605 6.54 -2.66 32.35
C ASP A 605 5.69 -3.90 32.70
N GLN A 606 6.03 -5.05 32.11
CA GLN A 606 5.23 -6.29 32.17
C GLN A 606 5.87 -7.41 33.00
N GLY A 607 7.14 -7.29 33.40
CA GLY A 607 7.89 -8.29 34.16
C GLY A 607 8.23 -9.59 33.42
N ARG A 608 7.89 -9.69 32.12
CA ARG A 608 8.02 -10.89 31.30
C ARG A 608 8.29 -10.55 29.83
N PHE A 609 8.72 -11.55 29.06
CA PHE A 609 8.87 -11.45 27.61
C PHE A 609 7.60 -11.96 26.91
N ASP A 610 7.12 -11.22 25.91
CA ASP A 610 6.08 -11.63 24.99
C ASP A 610 6.52 -11.35 23.54
N GLN A 611 5.90 -12.01 22.56
CA GLN A 611 6.31 -11.87 21.17
C GLN A 611 6.14 -10.43 20.65
N THR A 612 7.25 -9.89 20.13
CA THR A 612 7.27 -8.61 19.41
C THR A 612 7.28 -8.85 17.90
N TYR A 613 6.31 -8.23 17.21
CA TYR A 613 6.24 -8.15 15.76
C TYR A 613 6.93 -6.86 15.28
N GLU A 614 7.71 -6.96 14.22
CA GLU A 614 8.17 -5.81 13.44
C GLU A 614 7.99 -6.08 11.93
N ALA A 615 7.57 -5.06 11.18
CA ALA A 615 7.34 -5.17 9.73
C ALA A 615 8.62 -4.97 8.89
N ALA A 616 9.06 -6.01 8.19
CA ALA A 616 10.07 -5.89 7.12
C ALA A 616 9.40 -5.74 5.73
N SER A 617 9.87 -4.80 4.91
CA SER A 617 9.40 -4.64 3.53
C SER A 617 10.00 -5.68 2.59
N LEU A 618 9.15 -6.41 1.85
CA LEU A 618 9.54 -7.36 0.82
C LEU A 618 9.53 -6.75 -0.60
N ARG A 619 9.48 -5.42 -0.74
CA ARG A 619 9.38 -4.75 -2.04
C ARG A 619 10.58 -4.94 -2.98
N MET A 620 11.66 -5.63 -2.58
CA MET A 620 12.68 -6.08 -3.55
C MET A 620 12.18 -7.25 -4.44
N TYR A 621 11.08 -7.89 -4.06
CA TYR A 621 10.44 -8.96 -4.82
C TYR A 621 9.16 -8.47 -5.49
N ARG A 622 8.85 -9.08 -6.63
CA ARG A 622 7.64 -8.83 -7.40
C ARG A 622 6.40 -9.08 -6.54
N LYS A 623 5.48 -8.12 -6.54
CA LYS A 623 4.28 -8.01 -5.69
C LYS A 623 4.55 -8.14 -4.18
N GLY A 624 5.77 -7.89 -3.72
CA GLY A 624 6.15 -8.02 -2.32
C GLY A 624 5.28 -7.17 -1.38
N ARG A 625 4.89 -7.78 -0.25
CA ARG A 625 4.24 -7.11 0.89
C ARG A 625 5.25 -6.98 2.03
N THR A 626 5.00 -7.69 3.13
CA THR A 626 5.84 -7.68 4.33
C THR A 626 6.27 -9.08 4.75
N GLU A 627 7.35 -9.16 5.51
CA GLU A 627 7.75 -10.30 6.36
C GLU A 627 7.81 -9.83 7.82
N THR A 628 7.76 -10.76 8.77
CA THR A 628 7.94 -10.46 10.20
C THR A 628 9.41 -10.51 10.60
N ILE A 629 9.87 -9.48 11.29
CA ILE A 629 11.05 -9.54 12.16
C ILE A 629 10.55 -9.87 13.56
N ARG A 630 11.10 -10.93 14.16
CA ARG A 630 10.83 -11.32 15.55
C ARG A 630 11.90 -10.66 16.43
N SER A 631 11.56 -9.55 17.08
CA SER A 631 12.56 -8.74 17.81
C SER A 631 13.07 -9.39 19.10
N VAL A 632 12.33 -10.36 19.64
CA VAL A 632 12.73 -11.14 20.83
C VAL A 632 13.61 -12.31 20.41
N SER A 633 14.80 -12.40 21.00
CA SER A 633 15.70 -13.55 20.92
C SER A 633 16.34 -13.83 22.27
N GLU A 634 17.07 -14.94 22.40
CA GLU A 634 17.85 -15.23 23.61
C GLU A 634 18.83 -14.11 23.95
N GLU A 635 19.47 -13.49 22.93
CA GLU A 635 20.39 -12.37 23.10
C GLU A 635 19.69 -11.08 23.56
N SER A 636 18.50 -10.76 23.03
CA SER A 636 17.74 -9.60 23.53
C SER A 636 17.31 -9.83 24.98
N CYS A 637 16.91 -11.05 25.33
CA CYS A 637 16.54 -11.41 26.69
C CYS A 637 17.73 -11.35 27.65
N ALA A 638 18.92 -11.80 27.22
CA ALA A 638 20.16 -11.71 28.00
C ALA A 638 20.55 -10.25 28.28
N PHE A 639 20.50 -9.38 27.26
CA PHE A 639 20.70 -7.93 27.42
C PHE A 639 19.69 -7.32 28.42
N VAL A 640 18.39 -7.60 28.24
CA VAL A 640 17.33 -7.04 29.09
C VAL A 640 17.44 -7.52 30.55
N LYS A 641 17.76 -8.80 30.78
CA LYS A 641 18.02 -9.34 32.11
C LYS A 641 19.24 -8.64 32.76
N ALA A 642 20.35 -8.50 32.03
CA ALA A 642 21.56 -7.85 32.53
C ALA A 642 21.38 -6.36 32.88
N MET A 643 20.51 -5.64 32.16
CA MET A 643 20.16 -4.24 32.44
C MET A 643 19.40 -4.03 33.76
N ASN A 644 18.79 -5.08 34.31
CA ASN A 644 18.08 -5.04 35.59
C ASN A 644 18.86 -5.74 36.73
N GLN A 645 20.07 -6.23 36.48
CA GLN A 645 20.93 -6.89 37.46
C GLN A 645 22.08 -5.97 37.89
N ALA A 646 22.03 -5.47 39.14
CA ALA A 646 23.02 -4.53 39.67
C ALA A 646 24.47 -5.05 39.63
N ALA A 647 24.67 -6.38 39.76
CA ALA A 647 25.99 -7.02 39.77
C ALA A 647 26.70 -7.07 38.40
N VAL A 648 26.00 -6.82 37.29
CA VAL A 648 26.62 -6.83 35.95
C VAL A 648 27.25 -5.47 35.65
N SER A 649 28.50 -5.45 35.19
CA SER A 649 29.22 -4.22 34.86
C SER A 649 28.61 -3.48 33.65
N ALA A 650 28.85 -2.17 33.56
CA ALA A 650 28.43 -1.37 32.40
C ALA A 650 29.03 -1.88 31.07
N GLU A 651 30.30 -2.32 31.10
CA GLU A 651 30.98 -2.91 29.94
C GLU A 651 30.28 -4.18 29.45
N GLU A 652 29.93 -5.11 30.34
CA GLU A 652 29.25 -6.35 29.95
C GLU A 652 27.82 -6.09 29.48
N ARG A 653 27.09 -5.15 30.11
CA ARG A 653 25.77 -4.68 29.61
C ARG A 653 25.87 -4.11 28.20
N LEU A 654 26.89 -3.29 27.91
CA LEU A 654 27.12 -2.72 26.57
C LEU A 654 27.51 -3.79 25.54
N LYS A 655 28.30 -4.77 25.95
CA LYS A 655 28.66 -5.94 25.12
C LYS A 655 27.43 -6.77 24.77
N LEU A 656 26.57 -7.07 25.75
CA LEU A 656 25.29 -7.77 25.52
C LEU A 656 24.34 -6.97 24.64
N LEU A 657 24.25 -5.64 24.82
CA LEU A 657 23.48 -4.76 23.94
C LEU A 657 23.95 -4.83 22.48
N ARG A 658 25.27 -4.78 22.24
CA ARG A 658 25.85 -4.91 20.89
C ARG A 658 25.51 -6.27 20.26
N ILE A 659 25.65 -7.37 21.02
CA ILE A 659 25.31 -8.73 20.57
C ILE A 659 23.81 -8.84 20.20
N ALA A 660 22.93 -8.29 21.04
CA ALA A 660 21.49 -8.26 20.78
C ALA A 660 21.14 -7.42 19.53
N CYS A 661 21.79 -6.25 19.36
CA CYS A 661 21.64 -5.42 18.17
C CYS A 661 22.11 -6.13 16.89
N ASP A 662 23.22 -6.87 16.94
CA ASP A 662 23.75 -7.62 15.81
C ASP A 662 22.86 -8.81 15.43
N ARG A 663 22.35 -9.56 16.43
CA ARG A 663 21.34 -10.61 16.22
C ARG A 663 20.09 -10.05 15.56
N HIS A 664 19.55 -8.95 16.10
CA HIS A 664 18.36 -8.32 15.56
C HIS A 664 18.60 -7.83 14.11
N GLN A 665 19.73 -7.18 13.85
CA GLN A 665 20.10 -6.75 12.49
C GLN A 665 20.21 -7.96 11.54
N GLN A 666 20.76 -9.10 11.98
CA GLN A 666 20.80 -10.32 11.18
C GLN A 666 19.39 -10.85 10.86
N THR A 667 18.46 -10.83 11.82
CA THR A 667 17.05 -11.21 11.61
C THR A 667 16.35 -10.27 10.62
N SER A 668 16.56 -8.95 10.74
CA SER A 668 16.06 -7.94 9.82
C SER A 668 16.56 -8.15 8.38
N ARG A 669 17.87 -8.39 8.21
CA ARG A 669 18.47 -8.76 6.91
C ARG A 669 17.85 -10.03 6.33
N ASP A 670 17.65 -11.05 7.15
CA ASP A 670 17.06 -12.32 6.72
C ASP A 670 15.58 -12.15 6.28
N ALA A 671 14.79 -11.36 7.01
CA ALA A 671 13.41 -11.05 6.63
C ALA A 671 13.37 -10.30 5.27
N ILE A 672 14.16 -9.24 5.11
CA ILE A 672 14.28 -8.47 3.86
C ILE A 672 14.82 -9.34 2.70
N ALA A 673 15.73 -10.28 2.98
CA ALA A 673 16.23 -11.26 2.02
C ALA A 673 15.22 -12.37 1.66
N GLY A 674 13.98 -12.31 2.18
CA GLY A 674 12.93 -13.32 1.94
C GLY A 674 13.20 -14.66 2.62
N ARG A 675 14.06 -14.69 3.64
CA ARG A 675 14.47 -15.86 4.43
C ARG A 675 13.79 -15.89 5.81
N GLY A 676 12.65 -15.20 5.94
CA GLY A 676 11.89 -15.11 7.18
C GLY A 676 11.20 -16.41 7.60
N ILE A 677 10.44 -16.31 8.69
CA ILE A 677 9.76 -17.44 9.33
C ILE A 677 8.26 -17.40 9.00
N ASP A 678 7.63 -16.28 9.34
CA ASP A 678 6.19 -16.19 9.54
C ASP A 678 5.39 -16.29 8.25
N ARG A 679 5.77 -15.61 7.16
CA ARG A 679 5.07 -15.81 5.87
C ARG A 679 5.21 -17.24 5.35
N HIS A 680 6.32 -17.92 5.61
CA HIS A 680 6.49 -19.30 5.16
C HIS A 680 5.59 -20.26 5.96
N LEU A 681 5.56 -20.16 7.29
CA LEU A 681 4.66 -20.96 8.14
C LEU A 681 3.18 -20.68 7.83
N PHE A 682 2.80 -19.41 7.62
CA PHE A 682 1.44 -19.05 7.22
C PHE A 682 1.07 -19.63 5.84
N GLY A 683 2.01 -19.66 4.89
CA GLY A 683 1.83 -20.35 3.61
C GLY A 683 1.60 -21.85 3.79
N LEU A 684 2.38 -22.51 4.65
CA LEU A 684 2.21 -23.93 4.97
C LEU A 684 0.86 -24.19 5.63
N TYR A 685 0.42 -23.32 6.55
CA TYR A 685 -0.91 -23.37 7.17
C TYR A 685 -2.05 -23.23 6.14
N CYS A 686 -1.95 -22.26 5.23
CA CYS A 686 -2.91 -22.10 4.13
C CYS A 686 -2.97 -23.34 3.22
N ALA A 687 -1.82 -23.96 2.93
CA ALA A 687 -1.76 -25.21 2.18
C ALA A 687 -2.36 -26.39 2.96
N SER A 688 -2.15 -26.44 4.28
CA SER A 688 -2.70 -27.46 5.18
C SER A 688 -4.23 -27.42 5.17
N ALA A 689 -4.82 -26.23 5.40
CA ALA A 689 -6.25 -26.00 5.34
C ALA A 689 -6.84 -26.31 3.96
N GLY A 690 -6.20 -25.84 2.88
CA GLY A 690 -6.65 -26.09 1.51
C GLY A 690 -6.57 -27.54 1.04
N LEU A 691 -5.77 -28.38 1.71
CA LEU A 691 -5.63 -29.81 1.43
C LEU A 691 -6.39 -30.71 2.43
N GLY A 692 -7.11 -30.11 3.41
CA GLY A 692 -7.78 -30.87 4.48
C GLY A 692 -6.81 -31.62 5.41
N VAL A 693 -5.56 -31.15 5.51
CA VAL A 693 -4.52 -31.76 6.36
C VAL A 693 -4.50 -31.01 7.70
N ALA A 694 -4.80 -31.71 8.79
CA ALA A 694 -4.56 -31.20 10.14
C ALA A 694 -3.05 -31.23 10.46
N SER A 695 -2.56 -30.21 11.17
CA SER A 695 -1.17 -30.14 11.64
C SER A 695 -1.13 -29.37 12.95
N GLU A 696 -0.88 -30.09 14.05
CA GLU A 696 -0.81 -29.50 15.40
C GLU A 696 0.35 -28.51 15.52
N PHE A 697 1.49 -28.78 14.87
CA PHE A 697 2.63 -27.86 14.82
C PHE A 697 2.26 -26.53 14.17
N LEU A 698 1.58 -26.54 13.02
CA LEU A 698 1.17 -25.31 12.34
C LEU A 698 0.10 -24.55 13.14
N GLN A 699 -0.82 -25.24 13.81
CA GLN A 699 -1.79 -24.61 14.71
C GLN A 699 -1.08 -23.94 15.90
N ALA A 700 -0.14 -24.62 16.56
CA ALA A 700 0.66 -24.05 17.63
C ALA A 700 1.45 -22.82 17.16
N ALA A 701 2.08 -22.89 15.98
CA ALA A 701 2.83 -21.78 15.39
C ALA A 701 1.97 -20.54 15.07
N MET A 702 0.72 -20.73 14.61
CA MET A 702 -0.22 -19.63 14.34
C MET A 702 -0.86 -19.05 15.62
N THR A 703 -0.79 -19.74 16.77
CA THR A 703 -1.37 -19.28 18.05
C THR A 703 -0.57 -18.14 18.72
N SER A 704 0.58 -17.79 18.15
CA SER A 704 1.47 -16.72 18.61
C SER A 704 0.78 -15.35 18.74
N LYS A 705 0.61 -14.84 19.98
CA LYS A 705 0.07 -13.51 20.25
C LYS A 705 1.16 -12.43 20.23
N TRP A 706 1.06 -11.49 19.30
CA TRP A 706 1.95 -10.33 19.18
C TRP A 706 1.53 -9.24 20.18
N LYS A 707 2.06 -9.27 21.41
CA LYS A 707 1.73 -8.29 22.46
C LYS A 707 2.36 -6.93 22.24
N LEU A 708 3.45 -6.87 21.48
CA LEU A 708 4.06 -5.62 21.03
C LEU A 708 4.15 -5.66 19.50
N SER A 709 3.32 -4.87 18.82
CA SER A 709 3.36 -4.75 17.36
C SER A 709 4.02 -3.44 16.99
N THR A 710 5.09 -3.51 16.20
CA THR A 710 5.95 -2.35 15.90
C THR A 710 6.12 -2.13 14.40
N SER A 711 6.32 -0.87 14.01
CA SER A 711 6.68 -0.52 12.63
C SER A 711 7.55 0.72 12.60
N GLN A 712 8.72 0.60 11.95
CA GLN A 712 9.49 1.76 11.54
C GLN A 712 8.89 2.36 10.27
N VAL A 713 8.63 3.67 10.25
CA VAL A 713 8.23 4.38 9.03
C VAL A 713 9.28 5.44 8.67
N LEU A 714 9.73 5.44 7.41
CA LEU A 714 10.72 6.39 6.92
C LEU A 714 10.07 7.79 6.81
N PRO A 715 10.62 8.84 7.46
CA PRO A 715 10.04 10.19 7.39
C PRO A 715 10.30 10.86 6.03
N ARG A 716 11.39 10.49 5.34
CA ARG A 716 11.66 10.92 3.96
C ARG A 716 12.02 9.73 3.07
N GLN A 717 11.38 9.63 1.91
CA GLN A 717 11.67 8.71 0.81
C GLN A 717 12.00 9.49 -0.48
N LEU A 718 11.76 10.81 -0.55
CA LEU A 718 12.16 11.63 -1.68
C LEU A 718 13.63 12.10 -1.59
N PRO A 719 14.27 12.37 -2.74
CA PRO A 719 15.58 13.01 -2.75
C PRO A 719 15.53 14.44 -2.18
N ASP A 720 16.56 14.85 -1.43
CA ASP A 720 16.64 16.13 -0.69
C ASP A 720 16.21 17.37 -1.49
N LYS A 721 16.46 17.40 -2.81
CA LYS A 721 16.05 18.49 -3.71
C LYS A 721 14.54 18.75 -3.83
N PHE A 722 13.69 17.86 -3.32
CA PHE A 722 12.23 18.06 -3.26
C PHE A 722 11.80 18.75 -1.96
N HIS A 723 12.69 18.85 -0.98
CA HIS A 723 12.40 19.35 0.36
C HIS A 723 12.97 20.75 0.57
N SER A 724 12.48 21.44 1.60
CA SER A 724 13.11 22.68 2.06
C SER A 724 14.51 22.39 2.63
N PRO A 725 15.50 23.27 2.40
CA PRO A 725 16.78 23.24 3.13
C PRO A 725 16.61 23.37 4.64
N ASN A 726 15.52 24.01 5.11
CA ASN A 726 15.17 24.04 6.53
C ASN A 726 14.38 22.78 6.91
N SER A 727 15.05 21.82 7.54
CA SER A 727 14.41 20.60 8.03
C SER A 727 13.53 20.79 9.27
N GLU A 728 13.67 21.86 10.05
CA GLU A 728 12.88 22.01 11.30
C GLU A 728 11.36 22.11 11.02
N LEU A 729 11.00 22.66 9.85
CA LEU A 729 9.62 22.74 9.36
C LEU A 729 9.01 21.37 9.03
N PHE A 730 9.82 20.31 8.91
CA PHE A 730 9.40 18.96 8.52
C PHE A 730 9.57 17.93 9.65
N GLU A 731 9.62 18.35 10.93
CA GLU A 731 9.42 17.38 12.03
C GLU A 731 8.04 16.71 11.87
N THR A 732 7.96 15.38 11.98
CA THR A 732 6.69 14.63 11.98
C THR A 732 6.84 13.35 12.83
N PRO A 733 5.81 12.93 13.61
CA PRO A 733 5.74 11.59 14.20
C PRO A 733 5.43 10.49 13.17
N ASN A 734 5.22 10.87 11.90
CA ASN A 734 4.85 10.05 10.75
C ASN A 734 3.44 9.44 10.84
N GLY A 735 3.09 8.73 11.91
CA GLY A 735 1.78 8.10 12.05
C GLY A 735 1.67 7.10 13.20
N GLY A 736 0.66 6.25 13.13
CA GLY A 736 0.37 5.20 14.13
C GLY A 736 -0.76 4.26 13.72
N PHE A 737 -1.01 3.26 14.55
CA PHE A 737 -2.04 2.23 14.40
C PHE A 737 -2.47 1.75 15.80
N GLY A 738 -3.66 1.16 15.94
CA GLY A 738 -4.13 0.60 17.22
C GLY A 738 -3.39 -0.69 17.61
N PRO A 739 -3.49 -1.14 18.87
CA PRO A 739 -2.87 -2.39 19.30
C PRO A 739 -3.52 -3.60 18.60
N VAL A 740 -2.72 -4.57 18.16
CA VAL A 740 -3.19 -5.78 17.45
C VAL A 740 -3.74 -6.87 18.39
N GLN A 741 -3.71 -6.63 19.69
CA GLN A 741 -4.28 -7.45 20.76
C GLN A 741 -4.84 -6.49 21.81
N ASP A 742 -5.99 -6.81 22.40
CA ASP A 742 -6.62 -5.96 23.42
C ASP A 742 -5.74 -5.72 24.66
N ASP A 743 -4.91 -6.71 24.98
CA ASP A 743 -3.94 -6.70 26.07
C ASP A 743 -2.48 -6.54 25.57
N GLY A 744 -2.31 -5.71 24.53
CA GLY A 744 -1.01 -5.40 23.93
C GLY A 744 -0.86 -3.94 23.52
N TYR A 745 0.19 -3.68 22.76
CA TYR A 745 0.63 -2.36 22.33
C TYR A 745 0.84 -2.27 20.81
N GLY A 746 0.46 -1.15 20.20
CA GLY A 746 0.93 -0.73 18.89
C GLY A 746 2.01 0.36 19.05
N VAL A 747 3.15 0.23 18.37
CA VAL A 747 4.23 1.23 18.42
C VAL A 747 4.77 1.54 17.02
N CYS A 748 4.35 2.68 16.47
CA CYS A 748 4.98 3.27 15.30
C CYS A 748 6.16 4.14 15.73
N TYR A 749 7.30 4.08 15.03
CA TYR A 749 8.43 4.96 15.32
C TYR A 749 9.15 5.42 14.05
N CYS A 750 9.79 6.59 14.16
CA CYS A 750 10.62 7.12 13.08
C CYS A 750 11.84 7.89 13.63
N LEU A 751 13.00 7.70 12.99
CA LEU A 751 14.22 8.42 13.33
C LEU A 751 14.35 9.65 12.42
N TYR A 752 14.26 10.83 13.03
CA TYR A 752 14.32 12.12 12.37
C TYR A 752 15.69 12.78 12.52
N GLY A 753 16.12 13.58 11.54
CA GLY A 753 17.37 14.35 11.64
C GLY A 753 18.59 13.48 11.98
N LYS A 754 19.40 13.88 12.97
CA LYS A 754 20.53 13.11 13.51
C LYS A 754 20.24 12.57 14.93
N ASP A 755 19.30 13.19 15.60
CA ASP A 755 19.23 13.41 17.03
C ASP A 755 17.80 13.35 17.60
N LEU A 756 16.79 13.17 16.74
CA LEU A 756 15.37 13.13 17.11
C LEU A 756 14.76 11.76 16.78
N VAL A 757 13.92 11.24 17.68
CA VAL A 757 13.12 10.04 17.47
C VAL A 757 11.71 10.30 17.96
N TYR A 758 10.71 9.89 17.17
CA TYR A 758 9.31 9.83 17.61
C TYR A 758 8.89 8.39 17.83
N PHE A 759 8.08 8.17 18.86
CA PHE A 759 7.30 6.95 19.07
C PHE A 759 5.83 7.33 19.27
N THR A 760 4.94 6.76 18.47
CA THR A 760 3.49 6.77 18.68
C THR A 760 3.10 5.44 19.29
N VAL A 761 2.77 5.44 20.57
CA VAL A 761 2.37 4.25 21.34
C VAL A 761 0.85 4.24 21.48
N THR A 762 0.22 3.08 21.27
CA THR A 762 -1.21 2.84 21.49
C THR A 762 -1.44 1.60 22.34
N SER A 763 -2.51 1.62 23.14
CA SER A 763 -2.99 0.52 23.99
C SER A 763 -4.50 0.65 24.23
N LYS A 764 -5.10 -0.21 25.06
CA LYS A 764 -6.51 -0.07 25.47
C LYS A 764 -6.63 0.26 26.96
N HIS A 765 -7.48 1.22 27.30
CA HIS A 765 -7.79 1.62 28.69
C HIS A 765 -8.47 0.48 29.48
N SER A 766 -9.25 -0.37 28.80
CA SER A 766 -9.87 -1.58 29.34
C SER A 766 -8.86 -2.62 29.82
N CYS A 767 -7.62 -2.60 29.32
CA CYS A 767 -6.56 -3.49 29.76
C CYS A 767 -5.69 -2.83 30.84
N ALA A 768 -6.00 -3.12 32.11
CA ALA A 768 -5.31 -2.58 33.28
C ALA A 768 -3.79 -2.84 33.32
N THR A 769 -3.29 -3.87 32.63
CA THR A 769 -1.84 -4.14 32.54
C THR A 769 -1.15 -3.27 31.49
N THR A 770 -1.85 -2.59 30.58
CA THR A 770 -1.26 -1.71 29.56
C THR A 770 -1.43 -0.23 29.87
N SER A 771 -0.50 0.62 29.41
CA SER A 771 -0.65 2.08 29.36
C SER A 771 0.35 2.69 28.39
N SER A 772 -0.12 3.46 27.42
CA SER A 772 0.71 4.08 26.39
C SER A 772 1.64 5.14 26.98
N ALA A 773 1.16 5.90 27.97
CA ALA A 773 1.98 6.83 28.73
C ALA A 773 3.13 6.12 29.47
N ARG A 774 2.82 5.07 30.23
CA ARG A 774 3.80 4.33 31.04
C ARG A 774 4.84 3.61 30.19
N LEU A 775 4.42 2.98 29.09
CA LEU A 775 5.37 2.37 28.15
C LEU A 775 6.25 3.41 27.45
N ALA A 776 5.69 4.57 27.05
CA ALA A 776 6.47 5.66 26.47
C ALA A 776 7.53 6.22 27.44
N GLU A 777 7.19 6.40 28.72
CA GLU A 777 8.16 6.78 29.77
C GLU A 777 9.25 5.73 29.96
N ASN A 778 8.87 4.44 29.98
CA ASN A 778 9.81 3.33 30.05
C ASN A 778 10.72 3.25 28.81
N ILE A 779 10.24 3.58 27.60
CA ILE A 779 11.07 3.70 26.38
C ILE A 779 12.07 4.85 26.53
N ALA A 780 11.62 6.05 26.95
CA ALA A 780 12.51 7.19 27.15
C ALA A 780 13.59 6.90 28.21
N LYS A 781 13.24 6.19 29.29
CA LYS A 781 14.19 5.72 30.31
C LYS A 781 15.16 4.68 29.76
N ALA A 782 14.68 3.65 29.06
CA ALA A 782 15.51 2.62 28.44
C ALA A 782 16.54 3.24 27.47
N LEU A 783 16.11 4.19 26.64
CA LEU A 783 17.00 4.92 25.72
C LEU A 783 18.09 5.68 26.49
N ARG A 784 17.77 6.36 27.60
CA ARG A 784 18.77 7.07 28.43
C ARG A 784 19.74 6.11 29.10
N ASP A 785 19.26 5.02 29.68
CA ASP A 785 20.09 4.01 30.35
C ASP A 785 21.09 3.38 29.37
N MET A 786 20.63 3.01 28.17
CA MET A 786 21.50 2.49 27.09
C MET A 786 22.52 3.53 26.62
N ALA A 787 22.18 4.81 26.66
CA ALA A 787 23.11 5.90 26.33
C ALA A 787 24.11 6.22 27.45
N ALA A 788 23.81 5.90 28.71
CA ALA A 788 24.76 6.00 29.82
C ALA A 788 25.88 4.97 29.68
N LEU A 789 25.55 3.71 29.37
CA LEU A 789 26.54 2.66 29.06
C LEU A 789 27.54 3.11 27.99
N ALA A 790 27.06 3.84 26.98
CA ALA A 790 27.84 4.35 25.85
C ALA A 790 28.73 5.58 26.16
N LYS A 791 28.70 6.08 27.40
CA LYS A 791 29.52 7.20 27.92
C LYS A 791 30.52 6.76 28.99
N GLU A 792 30.24 5.64 29.66
CA GLU A 792 31.08 5.05 30.73
C GLU A 792 32.24 4.18 30.17
N THR A 793 32.27 3.96 28.86
CA THR A 793 33.31 3.24 28.09
C THR A 793 33.75 4.03 26.86
#